data_AF-A0A2V5PV69-F1
#
_entry.id   AF-A0A2V5PV69-F1
#
_cell.length_a   1.000
_cell.length_b   1.000
_cell.length_c   1.000
_cell.angle_alpha   90.00
_cell.angle_beta   90.00
_cell.angle_gamma   90.00
#
_symmetry.space_group_name_H-M   'P 1'
#
loop_
_entity.id
_entity.type
_entity.pdbx_description
1 polymer ?
#
loop_
_entity_poly.entity_id
_entity_poly.type
_entity_poly.pdbx_seq_one_letter_code
_entity_poly.pdbx_strand_id
1 'polypeptide(L)'
;MHVSAKPGGDVALKNDPTRENVSPGPRCPSTARARAYQIVSINAEITLNRFLDYDPNGRMYVLEEELERAKQEELRNRAARADKGEPAVSLGLQGDAIQPLTIRVNQGECLRVTLRNDLKNGEAASFHLHGSALHVARSGAPALATNPDVFASPGQSVTYEWWVKEDEPEGTHYFHSHGNTRLQTNHGLFGAVIVEPKGSVYLDPIRGDELRSGWVALIRTASGSHFREFAIYYHEIGNERYRFLDKTGELVTQVDPFTSAYRPGARAINYRSEPFMNRLALQHERFGRANHSQAYSSYAFGDPATPIARSYIGDPVKERVIHGGSEVFHVHHVHGGAIRWRRQPRVEPSAFDRGLDKRPPLLPRASERIDAQAIGPSEVYSIEHECGSGGCQQGAGDYLVHCHVAHHYLAGMWAIWRVYNTKQDGIVSQDSLPFLQELPDRLSLVASAVTSQDLIGKRVDWKGKTFQITRNNFAAWVERQLPPAGLPKGYDASVLDWRKENDLYLNEPESKEVLPGFRSARPETRVPIRFDPRTGKLAYPLLAPHPGKRPPFAPNHGPAPFLDPIHSGSDPPKPGENGPWSVCPSGTRLKETVIHAITLPVTLNEKAKLVDPAGQIYVLKEEEDAVRRDNRLRTPLALRANAGEDCVDIVFKSELEDTRENGFFSKANIHIHFAQFDVQGSDGVSTGFNYEQSIRPFKVEGE
;
A
#
# COMPACT_ATOMS: atom_id res chain seq x y z
N MET A 1 17.41 29.96 -5.10
CA MET A 1 17.91 31.35 -4.96
C MET A 1 17.68 32.07 -6.29
N HIS A 2 16.83 33.10 -6.31
CA HIS A 2 16.74 34.02 -7.44
C HIS A 2 17.82 35.08 -7.30
N VAL A 3 18.80 35.10 -8.20
CA VAL A 3 19.70 36.25 -8.37
C VAL A 3 19.13 37.09 -9.51
N SER A 4 18.67 38.29 -9.15
CA SER A 4 18.32 39.34 -10.09
C SER A 4 19.58 39.79 -10.83
N ALA A 5 19.64 39.55 -12.14
CA ALA A 5 20.68 40.09 -13.01
C ALA A 5 20.30 41.51 -13.42
N LYS A 6 21.19 42.48 -13.13
CA LYS A 6 21.11 43.83 -13.70
C LYS A 6 21.26 43.75 -15.24
N PRO A 7 20.64 44.65 -16.01
CA PRO A 7 20.79 44.65 -17.46
C PRO A 7 22.19 45.15 -17.84
N GLY A 8 22.98 44.33 -18.54
CA GLY A 8 24.25 44.75 -19.14
C GLY A 8 25.50 43.94 -18.79
N GLY A 9 25.38 42.78 -18.14
CA GLY A 9 26.52 41.90 -17.89
C GLY A 9 26.19 40.44 -18.20
N ASP A 10 26.44 40.00 -19.44
CA ASP A 10 26.51 38.58 -19.76
C ASP A 10 27.72 37.98 -19.04
N VAL A 11 27.52 37.50 -17.82
CA VAL A 11 28.43 36.53 -17.23
C VAL A 11 28.04 35.17 -17.79
N ALA A 12 28.39 34.95 -19.06
CA ALA A 12 28.56 33.59 -19.55
C ALA A 12 29.66 32.96 -18.67
N LEU A 13 29.30 31.96 -17.87
CA LEU A 13 30.29 31.02 -17.36
C LEU A 13 30.99 30.42 -18.58
N LYS A 14 32.12 31.02 -18.96
CA LYS A 14 32.99 30.44 -19.98
C LYS A 14 33.56 29.17 -19.37
N ASN A 15 33.03 28.02 -19.79
CA ASN A 15 33.75 26.76 -19.63
C ASN A 15 35.16 26.99 -20.17
N ASP A 16 36.17 26.79 -19.34
CA ASP A 16 37.54 26.68 -19.80
C ASP A 16 37.74 25.22 -20.23
N PRO A 17 37.70 24.92 -21.54
CA PRO A 17 37.81 23.55 -22.04
C PRO A 17 39.19 22.92 -21.75
N THR A 18 40.15 23.70 -21.21
CA THR A 18 41.45 23.19 -20.76
C THR A 18 41.47 22.80 -19.28
N ARG A 19 40.43 23.15 -18.50
CA ARG A 19 40.30 22.85 -17.06
C ARG A 19 39.12 21.94 -16.73
N GLU A 20 38.06 21.95 -17.54
CA GLU A 20 36.90 21.08 -17.39
C GLU A 20 36.78 20.13 -18.59
N ASN A 21 37.13 18.86 -18.38
CA ASN A 21 36.87 17.82 -19.36
C ASN A 21 35.42 17.33 -19.23
N VAL A 22 34.52 17.88 -20.05
CA VAL A 22 33.20 17.29 -20.27
C VAL A 22 33.33 16.20 -21.33
N SER A 23 33.47 14.95 -20.90
CA SER A 23 33.45 13.82 -21.83
C SER A 23 32.02 13.55 -22.32
N PRO A 24 31.78 13.40 -23.64
CA PRO A 24 30.52 12.85 -24.11
C PRO A 24 30.35 11.48 -23.45
N GLY A 25 29.26 11.29 -22.70
CA GLY A 25 29.00 10.06 -21.96
C GLY A 25 29.19 8.81 -22.84
N PRO A 26 29.53 7.67 -22.24
CA PRO A 26 29.98 6.53 -22.99
C PRO A 26 28.82 5.97 -23.84
N ARG A 27 29.10 5.73 -25.12
CA ARG A 27 28.12 5.21 -26.07
C ARG A 27 27.88 3.74 -25.86
N CYS A 28 26.71 3.27 -26.32
CA CYS A 28 26.42 1.85 -26.34
C CYS A 28 27.44 1.11 -27.21
N PRO A 29 28.20 0.16 -26.63
CA PRO A 29 29.14 -0.64 -27.41
C PRO A 29 28.36 -1.59 -28.33
N SER A 30 28.96 -1.94 -29.47
CA SER A 30 28.35 -2.86 -30.45
C SER A 30 28.07 -4.26 -29.89
N THR A 31 28.72 -4.62 -28.78
CA THR A 31 28.57 -5.89 -28.07
C THR A 31 27.47 -5.86 -27.00
N ALA A 32 26.99 -4.69 -26.57
CA ALA A 32 25.92 -4.60 -25.58
C ALA A 32 24.59 -5.01 -26.20
N ARG A 33 23.82 -5.83 -25.48
CA ARG A 33 22.44 -6.15 -25.86
C ARG A 33 21.61 -4.87 -25.80
N ALA A 34 20.99 -4.50 -26.91
CA ALA A 34 20.05 -3.38 -26.96
C ALA A 34 18.68 -3.80 -26.41
N ARG A 35 18.16 -3.06 -25.44
CA ARG A 35 16.79 -3.14 -24.96
C ARG A 35 16.02 -1.92 -25.46
N ALA A 36 15.19 -2.17 -26.47
CA ALA A 36 14.48 -1.12 -27.21
C ALA A 36 13.01 -0.97 -26.76
N TYR A 37 12.60 0.28 -26.56
CA TYR A 37 11.23 0.67 -26.25
C TYR A 37 10.72 1.72 -27.24
N GLN A 38 9.58 1.43 -27.85
CA GLN A 38 8.80 2.41 -28.62
C GLN A 38 7.76 3.02 -27.69
N ILE A 39 7.88 4.31 -27.41
CA ILE A 39 7.06 5.03 -26.44
C ILE A 39 6.31 6.13 -27.16
N VAL A 40 5.04 6.32 -26.80
CA VAL A 40 4.21 7.42 -27.29
C VAL A 40 3.80 8.29 -26.09
N SER A 41 3.95 9.61 -26.19
CA SER A 41 3.33 10.54 -25.23
C SER A 41 1.95 10.95 -25.74
N ILE A 42 0.92 10.76 -24.92
CA ILE A 42 -0.47 11.02 -25.29
C ILE A 42 -1.19 11.86 -24.23
N ASN A 43 -2.21 12.61 -24.66
CA ASN A 43 -3.26 13.05 -23.75
C ASN A 43 -4.19 11.87 -23.46
N ALA A 44 -4.57 11.70 -22.19
CA ALA A 44 -5.50 10.68 -21.76
C ALA A 44 -6.37 11.24 -20.63
N GLU A 45 -7.68 11.03 -20.70
CA GLU A 45 -8.56 11.27 -19.57
C GLU A 45 -8.29 10.22 -18.47
N ILE A 46 -7.61 10.64 -17.39
CA ILE A 46 -7.18 9.72 -16.33
C ILE A 46 -8.28 9.60 -15.28
N THR A 47 -8.96 8.45 -15.25
CA THR A 47 -9.89 8.11 -14.17
C THR A 47 -9.13 7.72 -12.92
N LEU A 48 -9.45 8.37 -11.80
CA LEU A 48 -8.69 8.32 -10.55
C LEU A 48 -9.18 7.23 -9.61
N ASN A 49 -10.49 6.95 -9.61
CA ASN A 49 -11.09 5.99 -8.69
C ASN A 49 -12.35 5.34 -9.24
N ARG A 50 -12.84 4.37 -8.48
CA ARG A 50 -14.09 3.66 -8.74
C ARG A 50 -15.34 4.55 -8.60
N PHE A 51 -15.24 5.78 -8.12
CA PHE A 51 -16.35 6.74 -8.14
C PHE A 51 -16.39 7.56 -9.44
N LEU A 52 -15.46 7.26 -10.37
CA LEU A 52 -15.32 7.85 -11.69
C LEU A 52 -14.90 9.32 -11.70
N ASP A 53 -14.31 9.80 -10.61
CA ASP A 53 -13.55 11.04 -10.61
C ASP A 53 -12.38 10.97 -11.61
N TYR A 54 -12.07 12.06 -12.30
CA TYR A 54 -11.10 12.03 -13.38
C TYR A 54 -10.40 13.37 -13.64
N ASP A 55 -9.15 13.28 -14.11
CA ASP A 55 -8.40 14.40 -14.68
C ASP A 55 -8.60 14.48 -16.20
N PRO A 56 -9.40 15.44 -16.73
CA PRO A 56 -9.58 15.64 -18.17
C PRO A 56 -8.31 16.10 -18.90
N ASN A 57 -7.34 16.63 -18.16
CA ASN A 57 -6.08 17.12 -18.72
C ASN A 57 -4.96 16.08 -18.60
N GLY A 58 -5.26 14.84 -18.22
CA GLY A 58 -4.25 13.81 -18.04
C GLY A 58 -3.35 13.62 -19.27
N ARG A 59 -2.10 13.24 -19.00
CA ARG A 59 -1.05 12.94 -19.95
C ARG A 59 -0.35 11.69 -19.47
N MET A 60 0.09 10.83 -20.39
CA MET A 60 0.89 9.67 -20.01
C MET A 60 1.87 9.28 -21.11
N TYR A 61 2.95 8.64 -20.70
CA TYR A 61 3.75 7.80 -21.60
C TYR A 61 3.12 6.41 -21.67
N VAL A 62 3.07 5.84 -22.87
CA VAL A 62 2.57 4.48 -23.10
C VAL A 62 3.50 3.77 -24.09
N LEU A 63 3.65 2.45 -23.97
CA LEU A 63 4.31 1.69 -25.03
C LEU A 63 3.44 1.74 -26.29
N GLU A 64 4.06 1.86 -27.47
CA GLU A 64 3.31 1.93 -28.73
C GLU A 64 2.42 0.69 -28.95
N GLU A 65 2.88 -0.48 -28.52
CA GLU A 65 2.11 -1.74 -28.55
C GLU A 65 0.88 -1.75 -27.63
N GLU A 66 0.83 -0.87 -26.61
CA GLU A 66 -0.26 -0.73 -25.64
C GLU A 66 -1.15 0.51 -25.89
N LEU A 67 -0.84 1.30 -26.92
CA LEU A 67 -1.53 2.56 -27.22
C LEU A 67 -3.03 2.36 -27.45
N GLU A 68 -3.40 1.36 -28.24
CA GLU A 68 -4.81 1.08 -28.50
C GLU A 68 -5.51 0.55 -27.25
N ARG A 69 -4.84 -0.23 -26.40
CA ARG A 69 -5.42 -0.69 -25.12
C ARG A 69 -5.73 0.49 -24.20
N ALA A 70 -4.82 1.46 -24.10
CA ALA A 70 -5.02 2.69 -23.33
C ALA A 70 -6.18 3.54 -23.85
N LYS A 71 -6.27 3.74 -25.18
CA LYS A 71 -7.41 4.46 -25.79
C LYS A 71 -8.74 3.76 -25.55
N GLN A 72 -8.78 2.43 -25.71
CA GLN A 72 -10.00 1.66 -25.44
C GLN A 72 -10.40 1.74 -23.96
N GLU A 73 -9.44 1.75 -23.05
CA GLU A 73 -9.72 1.97 -21.62
C GLU A 73 -10.25 3.37 -21.32
N GLU A 74 -9.66 4.41 -21.92
CA GLU A 74 -10.17 5.79 -21.81
C GLU A 74 -11.62 5.88 -22.30
N LEU A 75 -11.93 5.26 -23.45
CA LEU A 75 -13.28 5.22 -24.00
C LEU A 75 -14.27 4.49 -23.07
N ARG A 76 -13.89 3.32 -22.53
CA ARG A 76 -14.71 2.59 -21.56
C ARG A 76 -14.96 3.42 -20.30
N ASN A 77 -13.92 4.11 -19.81
CA ASN A 77 -14.04 5.01 -18.67
C ASN A 77 -15.02 6.16 -18.92
N ARG A 78 -14.96 6.78 -20.10
CA ARG A 78 -15.88 7.85 -20.49
C ARG A 78 -17.31 7.33 -20.65
N ALA A 79 -17.49 6.14 -21.22
CA ALA A 79 -18.80 5.50 -21.33
C ALA A 79 -19.40 5.19 -19.93
N ALA A 80 -18.60 4.65 -19.01
CA ALA A 80 -19.02 4.40 -17.63
C ALA A 80 -19.52 5.67 -16.92
N ARG A 81 -18.87 6.82 -17.15
CA ARG A 81 -19.33 8.12 -16.66
C ARG A 81 -20.67 8.53 -17.27
N ALA A 82 -20.80 8.44 -18.59
CA ALA A 82 -22.01 8.83 -19.31
C ALA A 82 -23.24 8.01 -18.90
N ASP A 83 -23.07 6.69 -18.79
CA ASP A 83 -24.15 5.76 -18.43
C ASP A 83 -24.41 5.70 -16.91
N LYS A 84 -23.59 6.39 -16.11
CA LYS A 84 -23.56 6.27 -14.64
C LYS A 84 -23.48 4.80 -14.19
N GLY A 85 -22.78 3.99 -14.97
CA GLY A 85 -22.71 2.53 -14.85
C GLY A 85 -21.63 2.05 -13.87
N GLU A 86 -21.30 0.76 -13.96
CA GLU A 86 -20.19 0.17 -13.20
C GLU A 86 -18.88 0.92 -13.49
N PRO A 87 -18.00 1.11 -12.51
CA PRO A 87 -16.72 1.77 -12.75
C PRO A 87 -15.86 0.96 -13.71
N ALA A 88 -15.24 1.64 -14.67
CA ALA A 88 -14.44 0.98 -15.70
C ALA A 88 -12.95 0.83 -15.35
N VAL A 89 -12.51 1.36 -14.20
CA VAL A 89 -11.17 1.12 -13.64
C VAL A 89 -11.17 -0.15 -12.80
N SER A 90 -10.06 -0.89 -12.81
CA SER A 90 -9.95 -2.08 -11.96
C SER A 90 -9.78 -1.70 -10.48
N LEU A 91 -10.15 -2.63 -9.60
CA LEU A 91 -9.74 -2.56 -8.21
C LEU A 91 -8.27 -2.93 -8.10
N GLY A 92 -7.51 -2.19 -7.31
CA GLY A 92 -6.11 -2.51 -7.04
C GLY A 92 -5.11 -2.26 -8.16
N LEU A 93 -5.48 -1.53 -9.22
CA LEU A 93 -4.65 -1.31 -10.41
C LEU A 93 -4.15 -2.64 -11.03
N GLN A 94 -5.05 -3.60 -11.20
CA GLN A 94 -4.78 -4.96 -11.66
C GLN A 94 -4.98 -5.11 -13.18
N GLY A 95 -4.04 -4.56 -13.96
CA GLY A 95 -3.98 -4.77 -15.42
C GLY A 95 -4.47 -3.59 -16.28
N ASP A 96 -4.86 -2.48 -15.67
CA ASP A 96 -5.19 -1.23 -16.36
C ASP A 96 -4.07 -0.81 -17.32
N ALA A 97 -4.41 -0.35 -18.52
CA ALA A 97 -3.48 0.27 -19.44
C ALA A 97 -3.10 1.69 -19.00
N ILE A 98 -4.03 2.43 -18.38
CA ILE A 98 -3.79 3.79 -17.88
C ILE A 98 -3.12 3.71 -16.50
N GLN A 99 -1.79 3.62 -16.52
CA GLN A 99 -0.89 3.57 -15.36
C GLN A 99 0.46 4.25 -15.71
N PRO A 100 1.30 4.65 -14.74
CA PRO A 100 2.62 5.20 -15.04
C PRO A 100 3.52 4.19 -15.78
N LEU A 101 4.21 4.66 -16.82
CA LEU A 101 5.10 3.80 -17.59
C LEU A 101 6.31 3.40 -16.75
N THR A 102 6.46 2.10 -16.50
CA THR A 102 7.54 1.54 -15.69
C THR A 102 8.25 0.45 -16.48
N ILE A 103 9.38 0.82 -17.08
CA ILE A 103 10.21 -0.07 -17.91
C ILE A 103 11.48 -0.47 -17.16
N ARG A 104 12.14 -1.54 -17.61
CA ARG A 104 13.30 -2.12 -16.92
C ARG A 104 14.44 -2.38 -17.89
N VAL A 105 15.68 -2.24 -17.43
CA VAL A 105 16.90 -2.53 -18.20
C VAL A 105 17.93 -3.17 -17.29
N ASN A 106 18.69 -4.15 -17.77
CA ASN A 106 19.70 -4.78 -16.92
C ASN A 106 21.02 -4.01 -16.97
N GLN A 107 21.80 -4.08 -15.89
CA GLN A 107 23.22 -3.73 -15.92
C GLN A 107 23.95 -4.40 -17.09
N GLY A 108 24.72 -3.62 -17.84
CA GLY A 108 25.44 -4.05 -19.05
C GLY A 108 24.64 -3.95 -20.36
N GLU A 109 23.32 -3.70 -20.31
CA GLU A 109 22.50 -3.52 -21.52
C GLU A 109 22.51 -2.05 -22.01
N CYS A 110 22.21 -1.85 -23.29
CA CYS A 110 21.97 -0.53 -23.86
C CYS A 110 20.46 -0.26 -23.90
N LEU A 111 20.00 0.72 -23.11
CA LEU A 111 18.63 1.23 -23.23
C LEU A 111 18.52 2.07 -24.51
N ARG A 112 17.57 1.75 -25.38
CA ARG A 112 17.20 2.59 -26.53
C ARG A 112 15.72 2.92 -26.46
N VAL A 113 15.40 4.21 -26.34
CA VAL A 113 14.02 4.71 -26.26
C VAL A 113 13.75 5.55 -27.49
N THR A 114 12.72 5.23 -28.25
CA THR A 114 12.21 6.13 -29.30
C THR A 114 10.88 6.67 -28.82
N LEU A 115 10.83 7.98 -28.59
CA LEU A 115 9.62 8.69 -28.19
C LEU A 115 8.96 9.29 -29.43
N ARG A 116 7.73 8.89 -29.73
CA ARG A 116 6.82 9.60 -30.63
C ARG A 116 5.93 10.53 -29.80
N ASN A 117 5.77 11.77 -30.23
CA ASN A 117 4.93 12.73 -29.51
C ASN A 117 3.55 12.88 -30.18
N ASP A 118 2.50 12.38 -29.53
CA ASP A 118 1.10 12.52 -29.96
C ASP A 118 0.31 13.48 -29.04
N LEU A 119 1.01 14.33 -28.26
CA LEU A 119 0.35 15.35 -27.47
C LEU A 119 -0.35 16.38 -28.38
N LYS A 120 -1.52 16.83 -27.93
CA LYS A 120 -2.36 17.82 -28.60
C LYS A 120 -1.86 19.24 -28.34
N ASN A 121 -2.51 20.22 -28.97
CA ASN A 121 -2.32 21.66 -28.74
C ASN A 121 -0.88 22.18 -29.01
N GLY A 122 -0.11 21.51 -29.85
CA GLY A 122 1.25 21.95 -30.17
C GLY A 122 2.29 21.63 -29.09
N GLU A 123 1.94 20.86 -28.05
CA GLU A 123 2.86 20.57 -26.94
C GLU A 123 4.02 19.69 -27.40
N ALA A 124 5.26 20.18 -27.24
CA ALA A 124 6.45 19.34 -27.39
C ALA A 124 6.58 18.37 -26.21
N ALA A 125 7.23 17.22 -26.44
CA ALA A 125 7.54 16.25 -25.40
C ALA A 125 9.01 15.81 -25.49
N SER A 126 9.60 15.45 -24.36
CA SER A 126 10.93 14.86 -24.29
C SER A 126 10.92 13.62 -23.38
N PHE A 127 12.02 12.87 -23.36
CA PHE A 127 12.28 11.81 -22.39
C PHE A 127 13.52 12.18 -21.58
N HIS A 128 13.33 12.90 -20.47
CA HIS A 128 14.42 13.27 -19.57
C HIS A 128 14.53 12.26 -18.44
N LEU A 129 15.62 11.49 -18.41
CA LEU A 129 15.87 10.43 -17.44
C LEU A 129 16.88 10.88 -16.38
N HIS A 130 16.43 10.98 -15.13
CA HIS A 130 17.25 11.41 -14.00
C HIS A 130 18.38 10.43 -13.70
N GLY A 131 19.54 10.94 -13.28
CA GLY A 131 20.67 10.12 -12.85
C GLY A 131 21.28 9.24 -13.96
N SER A 132 21.11 9.60 -15.24
CA SER A 132 21.58 8.80 -16.38
C SER A 132 22.52 9.58 -17.30
N ALA A 133 23.31 8.86 -18.08
CA ALA A 133 24.15 9.43 -19.15
C ALA A 133 23.43 9.41 -20.51
N LEU A 134 22.11 9.68 -20.52
CA LEU A 134 21.26 9.62 -21.70
C LEU A 134 21.71 10.63 -22.78
N HIS A 135 21.77 10.19 -24.04
CA HIS A 135 22.07 11.04 -25.20
C HIS A 135 21.06 10.84 -26.33
N VAL A 136 20.95 11.83 -27.22
CA VAL A 136 20.15 11.72 -28.45
C VAL A 136 20.92 10.86 -29.45
N ALA A 137 20.32 9.79 -29.98
CA ALA A 137 21.02 8.83 -30.83
C ALA A 137 21.58 9.47 -32.12
N ARG A 138 20.81 10.36 -32.76
CA ARG A 138 21.16 10.99 -34.04
C ARG A 138 22.34 11.96 -33.94
N SER A 139 22.27 12.93 -33.02
CA SER A 139 23.33 13.94 -32.87
C SER A 139 24.42 13.49 -31.91
N GLY A 140 24.07 12.58 -31.01
CA GLY A 140 24.97 12.09 -30.00
C GLY A 140 25.28 13.07 -28.86
N ALA A 141 24.58 14.20 -28.86
CA ALA A 141 24.64 15.18 -27.80
C ALA A 141 23.87 14.69 -26.56
N PRO A 142 24.28 15.11 -25.34
CA PRO A 142 23.55 14.83 -24.12
C PRO A 142 22.07 15.20 -24.19
N ALA A 143 21.20 14.38 -23.59
CA ALA A 143 19.75 14.59 -23.57
C ALA A 143 19.32 15.59 -22.46
N LEU A 144 19.86 16.80 -22.52
CA LEU A 144 19.61 17.88 -21.58
C LEU A 144 18.49 18.81 -22.07
N ALA A 145 17.79 19.47 -21.15
CA ALA A 145 16.71 20.42 -21.49
C ALA A 145 17.15 21.60 -22.37
N THR A 146 18.45 21.93 -22.38
CA THR A 146 19.04 22.99 -23.22
C THR A 146 19.36 22.54 -24.64
N ASN A 147 19.33 21.23 -24.93
CA ASN A 147 19.57 20.69 -26.25
C ASN A 147 18.25 20.60 -27.02
N PRO A 148 18.03 21.39 -28.10
CA PRO A 148 16.76 21.39 -28.82
C PRO A 148 16.45 20.04 -29.50
N ASP A 149 17.46 19.21 -29.79
CA ASP A 149 17.27 17.89 -30.40
C ASP A 149 16.55 16.88 -29.48
N VAL A 150 16.39 17.19 -28.19
CA VAL A 150 15.69 16.31 -27.23
C VAL A 150 14.17 16.46 -27.29
N PHE A 151 13.65 17.43 -28.04
CA PHE A 151 12.22 17.68 -28.09
C PHE A 151 11.61 17.06 -29.34
N ALA A 152 10.69 16.12 -29.14
CA ALA A 152 9.79 15.68 -30.19
C ALA A 152 8.66 16.70 -30.31
N SER A 153 8.59 17.41 -31.44
CA SER A 153 7.38 18.15 -31.82
C SER A 153 6.21 17.18 -32.05
N PRO A 154 4.95 17.64 -31.99
CA PRO A 154 3.80 16.78 -32.29
C PRO A 154 3.93 16.07 -33.65
N GLY A 155 3.65 14.77 -33.66
CA GLY A 155 3.81 13.86 -34.79
C GLY A 155 5.26 13.46 -35.12
N GLN A 156 6.26 14.02 -34.42
CA GLN A 156 7.68 13.69 -34.63
C GLN A 156 8.17 12.67 -33.61
N SER A 157 9.33 12.08 -33.90
CA SER A 157 9.99 11.12 -33.01
C SER A 157 11.44 11.50 -32.72
N VAL A 158 11.89 11.20 -31.50
CA VAL A 158 13.29 11.35 -31.06
C VAL A 158 13.74 10.04 -30.42
N THR A 159 14.94 9.59 -30.79
CA THR A 159 15.56 8.39 -30.19
C THR A 159 16.65 8.80 -29.21
N TYR A 160 16.60 8.22 -28.03
CA TYR A 160 17.55 8.37 -26.92
C TYR A 160 18.22 7.03 -26.63
N GLU A 161 19.45 7.11 -26.13
CA GLU A 161 20.22 5.93 -25.77
C GLU A 161 20.97 6.17 -24.45
N TRP A 162 21.07 5.11 -23.66
CA TRP A 162 21.89 5.07 -22.47
C TRP A 162 22.53 3.69 -22.34
N TRP A 163 23.86 3.65 -22.29
CA TRP A 163 24.56 2.43 -21.91
C TRP A 163 24.57 2.30 -20.39
N VAL A 164 23.79 1.35 -19.88
CA VAL A 164 23.77 0.99 -18.47
C VAL A 164 25.02 0.15 -18.25
N LYS A 165 26.03 0.72 -17.59
CA LYS A 165 27.27 0.00 -17.34
C LYS A 165 27.04 -1.18 -16.39
N GLU A 166 27.98 -2.11 -16.35
CA GLU A 166 27.91 -3.23 -15.40
C GLU A 166 28.03 -2.78 -13.94
N ASP A 167 28.67 -1.64 -13.70
CA ASP A 167 28.84 -1.02 -12.39
C ASP A 167 27.77 0.03 -12.05
N GLU A 168 26.77 0.25 -12.92
CA GLU A 168 25.63 1.10 -12.61
C GLU A 168 24.88 0.51 -11.39
N PRO A 169 24.63 1.27 -10.32
CA PRO A 169 23.85 0.75 -9.21
C PRO A 169 22.46 0.29 -9.68
N GLU A 170 22.04 -0.92 -9.28
CA GLU A 170 20.64 -1.32 -9.40
C GLU A 170 19.76 -0.23 -8.76
N GLY A 171 18.63 0.14 -9.34
CA GLY A 171 17.84 1.23 -8.80
C GLY A 171 16.84 1.82 -9.78
N THR A 172 16.15 2.85 -9.32
CA THR A 172 15.10 3.50 -10.09
C THR A 172 15.58 4.84 -10.60
N HIS A 173 15.30 5.12 -11.86
CA HIS A 173 15.56 6.39 -12.52
C HIS A 173 14.22 6.97 -12.96
N TYR A 174 13.80 8.04 -12.30
CA TYR A 174 12.60 8.78 -12.66
C TYR A 174 12.77 9.48 -14.02
N PHE A 175 11.72 9.52 -14.83
CA PHE A 175 11.73 10.33 -16.04
C PHE A 175 10.45 11.13 -16.23
N HIS A 176 10.60 12.26 -16.91
CA HIS A 176 9.49 13.15 -17.29
C HIS A 176 9.86 13.95 -18.54
N SER A 177 8.91 14.77 -19.01
CA SER A 177 9.13 15.69 -20.14
C SER A 177 9.60 17.05 -19.66
N HIS A 178 10.44 17.71 -20.46
CA HIS A 178 10.80 19.12 -20.32
C HIS A 178 10.02 20.05 -21.26
N GLY A 179 9.18 19.51 -22.16
CA GLY A 179 8.48 20.32 -23.17
C GLY A 179 7.56 21.38 -22.56
N ASN A 180 6.83 21.01 -21.50
CA ASN A 180 6.24 21.96 -20.55
C ASN A 180 6.27 21.32 -19.16
N THR A 181 7.46 21.33 -18.55
CA THR A 181 7.80 20.53 -17.35
C THR A 181 6.70 20.53 -16.30
N ARG A 182 6.22 21.71 -15.88
CA ARG A 182 5.24 21.81 -14.79
C ARG A 182 3.86 21.32 -15.22
N LEU A 183 3.35 21.77 -16.37
CA LEU A 183 2.00 21.40 -16.81
C LEU A 183 1.93 19.91 -17.09
N GLN A 184 2.92 19.36 -17.79
CA GLN A 184 2.90 17.97 -18.23
C GLN A 184 3.06 17.01 -17.04
N THR A 185 4.02 17.27 -16.15
CA THR A 185 4.25 16.41 -14.97
C THR A 185 3.07 16.44 -14.00
N ASN A 186 2.50 17.63 -13.74
CA ASN A 186 1.35 17.76 -12.83
C ASN A 186 0.11 17.00 -13.34
N HIS A 187 0.04 16.68 -14.61
CA HIS A 187 -1.06 15.92 -15.20
C HIS A 187 -0.63 14.50 -15.62
N GLY A 188 0.48 13.99 -15.06
CA GLY A 188 0.84 12.58 -15.19
C GLY A 188 1.89 12.25 -16.26
N LEU A 189 2.51 13.20 -16.95
CA LEU A 189 3.54 12.86 -17.95
C LEU A 189 4.89 12.50 -17.29
N PHE A 190 4.92 11.36 -16.62
CA PHE A 190 6.08 10.81 -15.92
C PHE A 190 6.12 9.27 -15.96
N GLY A 191 7.24 8.71 -15.53
CA GLY A 191 7.44 7.27 -15.38
C GLY A 191 8.79 6.94 -14.76
N ALA A 192 9.20 5.68 -14.83
CA ALA A 192 10.53 5.26 -14.37
C ALA A 192 11.15 4.18 -15.24
N VAL A 193 12.48 4.23 -15.32
CA VAL A 193 13.34 3.13 -15.75
C VAL A 193 13.95 2.50 -14.50
N ILE A 194 13.78 1.20 -14.34
CA ILE A 194 14.41 0.46 -13.25
C ILE A 194 15.60 -0.33 -13.81
N VAL A 195 16.79 -0.07 -13.27
CA VAL A 195 17.99 -0.83 -13.54
C VAL A 195 17.99 -2.07 -12.65
N GLU A 196 17.93 -3.25 -13.27
CA GLU A 196 17.98 -4.55 -12.58
C GLU A 196 19.36 -5.21 -12.72
N PRO A 197 19.71 -6.19 -11.86
CA PRO A 197 20.97 -6.91 -11.97
C PRO A 197 21.16 -7.56 -13.34
N LYS A 198 22.41 -7.66 -13.78
CA LYS A 198 22.78 -8.29 -15.06
C LYS A 198 22.12 -9.66 -15.22
N GLY A 199 21.45 -9.85 -16.37
CA GLY A 199 20.81 -11.13 -16.73
C GLY A 199 19.44 -11.36 -16.09
N SER A 200 18.85 -10.37 -15.42
CA SER A 200 17.51 -10.51 -14.85
C SER A 200 16.43 -10.60 -15.94
N VAL A 201 15.37 -11.34 -15.63
CA VAL A 201 14.15 -11.47 -16.43
C VAL A 201 12.98 -10.96 -15.62
N TYR A 202 12.12 -10.17 -16.26
CA TYR A 202 10.97 -9.54 -15.62
C TYR A 202 9.71 -10.27 -16.08
N LEU A 203 8.91 -10.76 -15.16
CA LEU A 203 7.70 -11.52 -15.47
C LEU A 203 6.46 -10.79 -14.97
N ASP A 204 5.37 -10.91 -15.73
CA ASP A 204 4.06 -10.41 -15.36
C ASP A 204 3.51 -11.24 -14.17
N PRO A 205 3.09 -10.61 -13.07
CA PRO A 205 2.65 -11.34 -11.87
C PRO A 205 1.27 -11.99 -11.99
N ILE A 206 0.53 -11.72 -13.08
CA ILE A 206 -0.76 -12.33 -13.39
C ILE A 206 -0.55 -13.41 -14.46
N ARG A 207 0.06 -13.05 -15.59
CA ARG A 207 0.22 -13.93 -16.77
C ARG A 207 1.41 -14.87 -16.68
N GLY A 208 2.48 -14.48 -15.98
CA GLY A 208 3.70 -15.26 -15.84
C GLY A 208 4.66 -15.21 -17.04
N ASP A 209 4.31 -14.49 -18.11
CA ASP A 209 5.15 -14.26 -19.28
C ASP A 209 6.05 -13.02 -19.11
N GLU A 210 6.95 -12.76 -20.06
CA GLU A 210 7.87 -11.62 -19.97
C GLU A 210 7.12 -10.27 -19.96
N LEU A 211 7.44 -9.44 -18.97
CA LEU A 211 6.86 -8.13 -18.79
C LEU A 211 7.66 -7.05 -19.54
N ARG A 212 6.98 -6.31 -20.41
CA ARG A 212 7.55 -5.17 -21.14
C ARG A 212 7.55 -3.89 -20.31
N SER A 213 6.43 -3.61 -19.64
CA SER A 213 6.24 -2.49 -18.72
C SER A 213 5.18 -2.84 -17.67
N GLY A 214 5.29 -2.29 -16.47
CA GLY A 214 4.26 -2.39 -15.44
C GLY A 214 4.77 -2.03 -14.05
N TRP A 215 3.87 -1.51 -13.20
CA TRP A 215 4.20 -1.14 -11.82
C TRP A 215 4.49 -2.35 -10.92
N VAL A 216 4.03 -3.54 -11.28
CA VAL A 216 4.32 -4.80 -10.59
C VAL A 216 5.11 -5.74 -11.48
N ALA A 217 6.10 -6.44 -10.92
CA ALA A 217 6.86 -7.47 -11.62
C ALA A 217 7.32 -8.59 -10.69
N LEU A 218 7.55 -9.78 -11.24
CA LEU A 218 8.41 -10.79 -10.63
C LEU A 218 9.79 -10.68 -11.26
N ILE A 219 10.82 -10.48 -10.45
CA ILE A 219 12.20 -10.37 -10.92
C ILE A 219 12.90 -11.71 -10.68
N ARG A 220 13.23 -12.38 -11.79
CA ARG A 220 14.10 -13.55 -11.81
C ARG A 220 15.53 -13.08 -12.05
N THR A 221 16.36 -13.11 -11.01
CA THR A 221 17.77 -12.75 -11.14
C THR A 221 18.61 -13.92 -11.62
N ALA A 222 19.78 -13.62 -12.20
CA ALA A 222 20.74 -14.65 -12.60
C ALA A 222 21.43 -15.36 -11.41
N SER A 223 21.44 -14.75 -10.21
CA SER A 223 22.01 -15.35 -9.00
C SER A 223 21.14 -16.44 -8.38
N GLY A 224 19.87 -16.56 -8.81
CA GLY A 224 18.93 -17.56 -8.33
C GLY A 224 17.92 -17.04 -7.29
N SER A 225 18.15 -15.90 -6.64
CA SER A 225 17.16 -15.30 -5.71
C SER A 225 16.11 -14.51 -6.49
N HIS A 226 14.83 -14.81 -6.33
CA HIS A 226 13.76 -14.09 -7.03
C HIS A 226 12.95 -13.24 -6.05
N PHE A 227 12.40 -12.12 -6.52
CA PHE A 227 11.64 -11.21 -5.66
C PHE A 227 10.49 -10.56 -6.41
N ARG A 228 9.51 -10.06 -5.66
CA ARG A 228 8.43 -9.22 -6.19
C ARG A 228 8.86 -7.76 -6.13
N GLU A 229 8.54 -7.06 -7.19
CA GLU A 229 8.79 -5.63 -7.29
C GLU A 229 7.50 -4.85 -7.38
N PHE A 230 7.39 -3.78 -6.59
CA PHE A 230 6.29 -2.81 -6.64
C PHE A 230 6.83 -1.39 -6.86
N ALA A 231 6.51 -0.77 -7.97
CA ALA A 231 6.81 0.65 -8.24
C ALA A 231 5.66 1.52 -7.77
N ILE A 232 5.92 2.35 -6.77
CA ILE A 232 4.93 3.18 -6.06
C ILE A 232 5.26 4.65 -6.32
N TYR A 233 4.42 5.29 -7.13
CA TYR A 233 4.51 6.68 -7.52
C TYR A 233 3.61 7.53 -6.64
N TYR A 234 4.19 8.33 -5.76
CA TYR A 234 3.47 9.39 -5.06
C TYR A 234 3.42 10.64 -5.94
N HIS A 235 2.23 11.21 -6.15
CA HIS A 235 2.09 12.41 -6.98
C HIS A 235 0.83 13.21 -6.66
N GLU A 236 0.83 14.45 -7.11
CA GLU A 236 -0.32 15.35 -7.11
C GLU A 236 -0.95 15.48 -8.49
N ILE A 237 -2.27 15.60 -8.51
CA ILE A 237 -3.05 15.87 -9.71
C ILE A 237 -3.23 17.38 -9.86
N GLY A 238 -2.58 17.95 -10.85
CA GLY A 238 -2.53 19.37 -11.10
C GLY A 238 -1.78 20.17 -10.03
N ASN A 239 -1.64 21.47 -10.25
CA ASN A 239 -1.07 22.37 -9.24
C ASN A 239 -2.07 22.70 -8.11
N GLU A 240 -1.65 23.39 -7.06
CA GLU A 240 -2.53 23.77 -5.94
C GLU A 240 -3.79 24.60 -6.31
N ARG A 241 -3.88 25.16 -7.52
CA ARG A 241 -5.11 25.83 -8.01
C ARG A 241 -6.04 24.91 -8.81
N TYR A 242 -5.56 23.73 -9.20
CA TYR A 242 -6.28 22.81 -10.05
C TYR A 242 -7.28 21.97 -9.26
N ARG A 243 -8.47 21.80 -9.84
CA ARG A 243 -9.51 20.89 -9.37
C ARG A 243 -9.91 20.01 -10.54
N PHE A 244 -9.88 18.70 -10.32
CA PHE A 244 -10.32 17.70 -11.29
C PHE A 244 -11.85 17.54 -11.22
N LEU A 245 -12.39 16.71 -12.10
CA LEU A 245 -13.84 16.58 -12.28
C LEU A 245 -14.37 15.31 -11.62
N ASP A 246 -15.58 15.39 -11.08
CA ASP A 246 -16.34 14.23 -10.64
C ASP A 246 -16.98 13.50 -11.82
N LYS A 247 -17.66 12.39 -11.56
CA LYS A 247 -18.35 11.59 -12.60
C LYS A 247 -19.37 12.36 -13.44
N THR A 248 -19.88 13.50 -12.96
CA THR A 248 -20.86 14.34 -13.67
C THR A 248 -20.21 15.47 -14.47
N GLY A 249 -18.89 15.65 -14.35
CA GLY A 249 -18.16 16.74 -14.99
C GLY A 249 -18.13 18.02 -14.15
N GLU A 250 -18.53 17.97 -12.88
CA GLU A 250 -18.44 19.10 -11.95
C GLU A 250 -17.11 19.10 -11.22
N LEU A 251 -16.66 20.27 -10.76
CA LEU A 251 -15.41 20.37 -10.01
C LEU A 251 -15.56 19.74 -8.64
N VAL A 252 -14.72 18.75 -8.31
CA VAL A 252 -14.67 18.17 -6.96
C VAL A 252 -14.37 19.24 -5.92
N THR A 253 -15.05 19.21 -4.77
CA THR A 253 -14.91 20.22 -3.70
C THR A 253 -13.45 20.51 -3.32
N GLN A 254 -13.17 21.74 -2.88
CA GLN A 254 -11.83 22.14 -2.44
C GLN A 254 -11.46 21.57 -1.07
N VAL A 255 -12.44 21.44 -0.17
CA VAL A 255 -12.27 20.92 1.19
C VAL A 255 -13.31 19.84 1.42
N ASP A 256 -12.86 18.68 1.87
CA ASP A 256 -13.70 17.52 2.18
C ASP A 256 -14.64 17.86 3.36
N PRO A 257 -15.98 17.78 3.17
CA PRO A 257 -16.94 18.08 4.23
C PRO A 257 -16.95 17.04 5.38
N PHE A 258 -16.39 15.85 5.17
CA PHE A 258 -16.31 14.81 6.19
C PHE A 258 -15.00 14.91 6.97
N THR A 259 -13.87 15.10 6.29
CA THR A 259 -12.54 14.97 6.93
C THR A 259 -11.76 16.28 7.05
N SER A 260 -12.26 17.38 6.47
CA SER A 260 -11.53 18.64 6.30
C SER A 260 -10.22 18.50 5.50
N ALA A 261 -10.04 17.38 4.77
CA ALA A 261 -8.93 17.21 3.86
C ALA A 261 -8.96 18.25 2.74
N TYR A 262 -7.81 18.84 2.46
CA TYR A 262 -7.64 19.79 1.37
C TYR A 262 -7.43 19.05 0.04
N ARG A 263 -8.15 19.46 -1.01
CA ARG A 263 -8.13 18.86 -2.35
C ARG A 263 -8.35 17.33 -2.31
N PRO A 264 -9.49 16.86 -1.78
CA PRO A 264 -9.80 15.42 -1.77
C PRO A 264 -9.71 14.87 -3.20
N GLY A 265 -9.02 13.74 -3.35
CA GLY A 265 -8.76 13.04 -4.60
C GLY A 265 -7.51 13.51 -5.36
N ALA A 266 -6.95 14.69 -5.05
CA ALA A 266 -5.79 15.23 -5.78
C ALA A 266 -4.43 14.67 -5.32
N ARG A 267 -4.40 13.88 -4.23
CA ARG A 267 -3.20 13.21 -3.72
C ARG A 267 -3.30 11.73 -4.10
N ALA A 268 -2.43 11.28 -4.99
CA ALA A 268 -2.60 10.01 -5.69
C ALA A 268 -1.37 9.09 -5.59
N ILE A 269 -1.63 7.80 -5.77
CA ILE A 269 -0.62 6.75 -5.95
C ILE A 269 -0.86 6.08 -7.30
N ASN A 270 0.15 6.06 -8.18
CA ASN A 270 0.09 5.42 -9.52
C ASN A 270 -1.14 5.86 -10.36
N TYR A 271 -1.37 7.16 -10.50
CA TYR A 271 -2.56 7.78 -11.10
C TYR A 271 -3.91 7.49 -10.43
N ARG A 272 -3.95 6.75 -9.33
CA ARG A 272 -5.18 6.42 -8.61
C ARG A 272 -5.26 7.16 -7.28
N SER A 273 -6.46 7.52 -6.87
CA SER A 273 -6.69 8.24 -5.61
C SER A 273 -8.09 7.96 -5.07
N GLU A 274 -8.19 7.43 -3.86
CA GLU A 274 -9.47 7.10 -3.24
C GLU A 274 -9.70 7.93 -1.96
N PRO A 275 -10.18 9.19 -2.08
CA PRO A 275 -10.40 10.04 -0.93
C PRO A 275 -11.46 9.47 0.00
N PHE A 276 -11.29 9.71 1.30
CA PHE A 276 -12.23 9.27 2.32
C PHE A 276 -13.62 9.86 2.08
N MET A 277 -13.68 11.09 1.58
CA MET A 277 -14.90 11.78 1.16
C MET A 277 -15.88 10.87 0.42
N ASN A 278 -15.44 10.17 -0.63
CA ASN A 278 -16.34 9.37 -1.47
C ASN A 278 -16.91 8.16 -0.73
N ARG A 279 -16.08 7.49 0.08
CA ARG A 279 -16.49 6.35 0.92
C ARG A 279 -17.46 6.79 2.02
N LEU A 280 -17.14 7.88 2.71
CA LEU A 280 -17.95 8.41 3.81
C LEU A 280 -19.27 9.00 3.33
N ALA A 281 -19.27 9.69 2.17
CA ALA A 281 -20.50 10.16 1.52
C ALA A 281 -21.41 8.99 1.17
N LEU A 282 -20.89 7.94 0.52
CA LEU A 282 -21.64 6.73 0.20
C LEU A 282 -22.24 6.08 1.45
N GLN A 283 -21.49 6.03 2.55
CA GLN A 283 -22.00 5.50 3.82
C GLN A 283 -23.12 6.37 4.39
N HIS A 284 -22.94 7.69 4.37
CA HIS A 284 -23.89 8.64 4.90
C HIS A 284 -25.20 8.61 4.11
N GLU A 285 -25.12 8.64 2.78
CA GLU A 285 -26.28 8.61 1.89
C GLU A 285 -27.10 7.33 2.04
N ARG A 286 -26.43 6.17 2.17
CA ARG A 286 -27.12 4.87 2.22
C ARG A 286 -27.56 4.44 3.62
N PHE A 287 -26.80 4.81 4.65
CA PHE A 287 -26.96 4.28 6.00
C PHE A 287 -27.12 5.36 7.08
N GLY A 288 -27.19 6.64 6.69
CA GLY A 288 -27.41 7.76 7.61
C GLY A 288 -26.24 8.08 8.54
N ARG A 289 -25.04 7.52 8.30
CA ARG A 289 -23.85 7.69 9.16
C ARG A 289 -22.55 7.69 8.36
N ALA A 290 -21.55 8.44 8.83
CA ALA A 290 -20.19 8.43 8.30
C ALA A 290 -19.22 7.99 9.40
N ASN A 291 -18.64 6.80 9.25
CA ASN A 291 -17.77 6.20 10.25
C ASN A 291 -16.32 6.24 9.79
N HIS A 292 -15.62 7.28 10.22
CA HIS A 292 -14.22 7.57 9.88
C HIS A 292 -13.27 6.40 10.18
N SER A 293 -13.51 5.65 11.25
CA SER A 293 -12.65 4.52 11.64
C SER A 293 -12.60 3.39 10.62
N GLN A 294 -13.56 3.33 9.68
CA GLN A 294 -13.67 2.27 8.68
C GLN A 294 -13.26 2.73 7.29
N ALA A 295 -12.76 3.95 7.13
CA ALA A 295 -12.52 4.51 5.80
C ALA A 295 -11.53 3.66 4.96
N TYR A 296 -10.62 2.92 5.60
CA TYR A 296 -9.72 1.96 4.94
C TYR A 296 -10.32 0.55 4.73
N SER A 297 -11.48 0.24 5.32
CA SER A 297 -12.05 -1.11 5.35
C SER A 297 -12.66 -1.50 4.00
N SER A 298 -12.13 -2.56 3.41
CA SER A 298 -12.74 -3.23 2.25
C SER A 298 -13.99 -4.02 2.63
N TYR A 299 -14.16 -4.41 3.90
CA TYR A 299 -15.43 -4.96 4.38
C TYR A 299 -16.55 -3.93 4.24
N ALA A 300 -16.34 -2.71 4.76
CA ALA A 300 -17.37 -1.67 4.73
C ALA A 300 -17.57 -1.04 3.35
N PHE A 301 -16.54 -1.03 2.49
CA PHE A 301 -16.54 -0.22 1.27
C PHE A 301 -16.17 -0.95 -0.02
N GLY A 302 -15.73 -2.20 0.03
CA GLY A 302 -15.04 -2.86 -1.07
C GLY A 302 -13.58 -2.40 -1.21
N ASP A 303 -12.80 -3.21 -1.94
CA ASP A 303 -11.41 -2.88 -2.26
C ASP A 303 -11.31 -1.55 -3.04
N PRO A 304 -10.23 -0.78 -2.86
CA PRO A 304 -10.04 0.48 -3.57
C PRO A 304 -9.57 0.30 -5.01
N ALA A 305 -9.66 1.38 -5.79
CA ALA A 305 -9.00 1.49 -7.10
C ALA A 305 -7.51 1.85 -6.99
N THR A 306 -7.05 2.34 -5.83
CA THR A 306 -5.63 2.55 -5.56
C THR A 306 -4.87 1.22 -5.55
N PRO A 307 -3.55 1.20 -5.75
CA PRO A 307 -2.80 -0.04 -5.89
C PRO A 307 -3.04 -1.04 -4.74
N ILE A 308 -3.24 -2.31 -5.10
CA ILE A 308 -3.18 -3.44 -4.16
C ILE A 308 -1.96 -4.28 -4.55
N ALA A 309 -0.85 -4.08 -3.84
CA ALA A 309 0.36 -4.87 -4.00
C ALA A 309 0.11 -6.26 -3.41
N ARG A 310 0.34 -7.33 -4.18
CA ARG A 310 -0.06 -8.70 -3.81
C ARG A 310 1.13 -9.62 -3.68
N SER A 311 1.15 -10.43 -2.62
CA SER A 311 2.24 -11.38 -2.38
C SER A 311 1.80 -12.55 -1.50
N TYR A 312 2.60 -13.63 -1.48
CA TYR A 312 2.43 -14.71 -0.52
C TYR A 312 3.36 -14.50 0.67
N ILE A 313 2.99 -15.04 1.85
CA ILE A 313 3.83 -14.99 3.05
C ILE A 313 5.26 -15.43 2.74
N GLY A 314 6.23 -14.61 3.15
CA GLY A 314 7.66 -14.89 3.03
C GLY A 314 8.26 -14.61 1.65
N ASP A 315 7.49 -14.13 0.68
CA ASP A 315 8.03 -13.64 -0.59
C ASP A 315 9.01 -12.47 -0.33
N PRO A 316 10.22 -12.47 -0.91
CA PRO A 316 11.06 -11.28 -0.97
C PRO A 316 10.35 -10.17 -1.73
N VAL A 317 10.36 -8.96 -1.18
CA VAL A 317 9.75 -7.78 -1.80
C VAL A 317 10.72 -6.62 -1.84
N LYS A 318 10.76 -5.97 -3.00
CA LYS A 318 11.42 -4.69 -3.21
C LYS A 318 10.37 -3.66 -3.66
N GLU A 319 10.27 -2.55 -2.94
CA GLU A 319 9.45 -1.42 -3.38
C GLU A 319 10.33 -0.34 -3.98
N ARG A 320 9.92 0.20 -5.12
CA ARG A 320 10.55 1.35 -5.78
C ARG A 320 9.69 2.56 -5.49
N VAL A 321 10.08 3.36 -4.50
CA VAL A 321 9.32 4.56 -4.11
C VAL A 321 9.79 5.72 -4.97
N ILE A 322 8.83 6.35 -5.64
CA ILE A 322 9.08 7.36 -6.67
C ILE A 322 8.17 8.57 -6.38
N HIS A 323 8.73 9.77 -6.45
CA HIS A 323 7.92 10.98 -6.48
C HIS A 323 7.65 11.41 -7.92
N GLY A 324 6.45 11.07 -8.41
CA GLY A 324 5.99 11.43 -9.74
C GLY A 324 5.56 12.88 -9.89
N GLY A 325 5.17 13.54 -8.78
CA GLY A 325 4.68 14.92 -8.74
C GLY A 325 5.78 15.99 -8.66
N SER A 326 5.38 17.25 -8.48
CA SER A 326 6.29 18.41 -8.53
C SER A 326 6.20 19.41 -7.36
N GLU A 327 5.21 19.30 -6.47
CA GLU A 327 4.87 20.40 -5.56
C GLU A 327 5.15 20.13 -4.09
N VAL A 328 4.76 18.97 -3.56
CA VAL A 328 4.69 18.74 -2.11
C VAL A 328 5.61 17.58 -1.72
N PHE A 329 6.06 17.54 -0.46
CA PHE A 329 6.73 16.36 0.06
C PHE A 329 5.70 15.32 0.50
N HIS A 330 6.09 14.06 0.41
CA HIS A 330 5.33 12.92 0.92
C HIS A 330 6.16 12.13 1.91
N VAL A 331 5.51 11.23 2.65
CA VAL A 331 6.18 10.33 3.57
C VAL A 331 5.66 8.93 3.30
N HIS A 332 6.41 8.11 2.59
CA HIS A 332 6.03 6.72 2.41
C HIS A 332 6.10 6.01 3.76
N HIS A 333 5.00 5.38 4.14
CA HIS A 333 4.90 4.60 5.37
C HIS A 333 4.14 3.31 5.06
N VAL A 334 4.62 2.21 5.63
CA VAL A 334 3.97 0.89 5.57
C VAL A 334 3.63 0.46 6.99
N HIS A 335 2.34 0.40 7.32
CA HIS A 335 1.86 -0.25 8.53
C HIS A 335 2.22 -1.74 8.48
N GLY A 336 2.51 -2.36 9.62
CA GLY A 336 2.69 -3.81 9.61
C GLY A 336 3.53 -4.46 10.69
N GLY A 337 3.35 -4.10 11.95
CA GLY A 337 4.14 -4.71 13.00
C GLY A 337 5.63 -4.45 12.85
N ALA A 338 6.44 -5.50 12.74
CA ALA A 338 7.89 -5.37 12.61
C ALA A 338 8.35 -5.16 11.16
N ILE A 339 7.45 -4.77 10.24
CA ILE A 339 7.84 -4.31 8.91
C ILE A 339 8.76 -3.10 9.05
N ARG A 340 9.89 -3.19 8.38
CA ARG A 340 10.95 -2.18 8.43
C ARG A 340 11.96 -2.45 7.32
N TRP A 341 12.71 -1.41 6.98
CA TRP A 341 13.79 -1.48 6.01
C TRP A 341 14.98 -0.62 6.43
N ARG A 342 16.06 -0.73 5.66
CA ARG A 342 17.23 0.15 5.81
C ARG A 342 16.98 1.48 5.13
N ARG A 343 17.20 2.57 5.84
CA ARG A 343 17.20 3.92 5.26
C ARG A 343 18.13 4.05 4.04
N GLN A 344 19.30 3.43 4.11
CA GLN A 344 20.25 3.33 3.02
C GLN A 344 20.42 1.85 2.65
N PRO A 345 19.65 1.33 1.68
CA PRO A 345 19.80 -0.06 1.25
C PRO A 345 21.23 -0.30 0.72
N ARG A 346 21.72 -1.55 0.82
CA ARG A 346 23.01 -2.01 0.30
C ARG A 346 24.30 -1.44 0.93
N VAL A 347 24.22 -0.49 1.87
CA VAL A 347 25.40 -0.13 2.69
C VAL A 347 25.90 -1.33 3.49
N GLU A 348 25.01 -2.29 3.76
CA GLU A 348 25.31 -3.58 4.36
C GLU A 348 24.34 -4.66 3.81
N PRO A 349 24.68 -5.96 3.93
CA PRO A 349 23.78 -7.03 3.54
C PRO A 349 22.47 -7.01 4.33
N SER A 350 21.34 -6.91 3.61
CA SER A 350 19.98 -6.96 4.17
C SER A 350 19.41 -8.38 4.22
N ALA A 351 19.97 -9.32 3.43
CA ALA A 351 19.44 -10.67 3.22
C ALA A 351 17.96 -10.70 2.81
N PHE A 352 17.45 -9.61 2.22
CA PHE A 352 16.04 -9.45 1.83
C PHE A 352 15.57 -10.56 0.89
N ASP A 353 16.50 -11.05 0.06
CA ASP A 353 16.30 -12.04 -0.99
C ASP A 353 16.16 -13.47 -0.46
N ARG A 354 16.44 -13.70 0.83
CA ARG A 354 16.16 -14.98 1.52
C ARG A 354 14.69 -15.15 1.89
N GLY A 355 13.92 -14.08 1.86
CA GLY A 355 12.52 -14.06 2.27
C GLY A 355 12.39 -14.04 3.79
N LEU A 356 11.60 -14.97 4.33
CA LEU A 356 11.26 -14.98 5.75
C LEU A 356 12.46 -15.30 6.67
N ASP A 357 12.79 -14.35 7.53
CA ASP A 357 13.61 -14.54 8.72
C ASP A 357 12.88 -13.92 9.92
N LYS A 358 12.47 -14.73 10.91
CA LYS A 358 11.73 -14.21 12.08
C LYS A 358 12.61 -13.43 13.06
N ARG A 359 13.92 -13.73 13.10
CA ARG A 359 14.85 -13.18 14.09
C ARG A 359 16.12 -12.67 13.41
N PRO A 360 15.99 -11.71 12.48
CA PRO A 360 17.14 -11.18 11.79
C PRO A 360 18.08 -10.51 12.81
N PRO A 361 19.41 -10.66 12.67
CA PRO A 361 20.36 -10.10 13.62
C PRO A 361 20.18 -8.58 13.76
N LEU A 362 19.99 -8.13 15.00
CA LEU A 362 19.78 -6.73 15.37
C LEU A 362 21.07 -5.94 15.63
N LEU A 363 22.22 -6.41 15.12
CA LEU A 363 23.53 -5.78 15.30
C LEU A 363 23.50 -4.26 15.02
N PRO A 364 24.38 -3.44 15.62
CA PRO A 364 24.51 -2.03 15.26
C PRO A 364 24.89 -1.93 13.78
N ARG A 365 24.18 -1.08 13.05
CA ARG A 365 24.12 -1.12 11.58
C ARG A 365 24.56 0.20 11.00
N ALA A 366 25.24 0.15 9.86
CA ALA A 366 25.68 1.34 9.14
C ALA A 366 24.49 2.19 8.63
N SER A 367 23.30 1.58 8.53
CA SER A 367 22.03 2.27 8.27
C SER A 367 21.02 2.03 9.39
N GLU A 368 20.33 3.09 9.77
CA GLU A 368 19.13 3.04 10.62
C GLU A 368 18.05 2.18 9.97
N ARG A 369 17.25 1.51 10.83
CA ARG A 369 16.01 0.85 10.41
C ARG A 369 14.87 1.84 10.57
N ILE A 370 14.06 1.95 9.53
CA ILE A 370 12.90 2.84 9.49
C ILE A 370 11.69 2.10 8.92
N ASP A 371 10.50 2.65 9.15
CA ASP A 371 9.20 2.21 8.61
C ASP A 371 8.42 3.37 7.97
N ALA A 372 9.00 4.57 8.01
CA ALA A 372 8.53 5.76 7.34
C ALA A 372 9.72 6.56 6.78
N GLN A 373 9.61 7.03 5.55
CA GLN A 373 10.65 7.80 4.89
C GLN A 373 10.05 8.93 4.03
N ALA A 374 10.56 10.14 4.22
CA ALA A 374 10.17 11.28 3.40
C ALA A 374 10.67 11.12 1.97
N ILE A 375 9.90 11.63 1.01
CA ILE A 375 10.24 11.68 -0.41
C ILE A 375 9.80 13.03 -0.99
N GLY A 376 10.75 13.74 -1.61
CA GLY A 376 10.53 15.02 -2.28
C GLY A 376 10.35 14.87 -3.79
N PRO A 377 9.94 15.96 -4.48
CA PRO A 377 9.79 15.96 -5.93
C PRO A 377 10.99 15.41 -6.70
N SER A 378 10.73 14.49 -7.63
CA SER A 378 11.76 13.77 -8.43
C SER A 378 12.74 12.91 -7.64
N GLU A 379 12.59 12.76 -6.32
CA GLU A 379 13.36 11.80 -5.54
C GLU A 379 12.85 10.38 -5.78
N VAL A 380 13.78 9.43 -5.65
CA VAL A 380 13.54 7.99 -5.77
C VAL A 380 14.40 7.26 -4.76
N TYR A 381 13.89 6.18 -4.20
CA TYR A 381 14.70 5.20 -3.47
C TYR A 381 14.05 3.82 -3.53
N SER A 382 14.84 2.80 -3.22
CA SER A 382 14.37 1.42 -3.14
C SER A 382 14.29 0.97 -1.69
N ILE A 383 13.24 0.24 -1.37
CA ILE A 383 13.02 -0.41 -0.08
C ILE A 383 13.25 -1.90 -0.27
N GLU A 384 14.13 -2.45 0.56
CA GLU A 384 14.28 -3.90 0.74
C GLU A 384 13.66 -4.27 2.08
N HIS A 385 12.48 -4.87 2.04
CA HIS A 385 11.76 -5.26 3.25
C HIS A 385 12.51 -6.37 3.98
N GLU A 386 12.84 -6.14 5.26
CA GLU A 386 13.38 -7.20 6.10
C GLU A 386 12.30 -8.27 6.32
N CYS A 387 12.70 -9.55 6.36
CA CYS A 387 11.83 -10.68 6.68
C CYS A 387 10.74 -11.03 5.63
N GLY A 388 10.77 -10.40 4.46
CA GLY A 388 9.82 -10.66 3.37
C GLY A 388 8.36 -10.32 3.69
N SER A 389 7.46 -10.73 2.81
CA SER A 389 6.01 -10.51 2.93
C SER A 389 5.43 -11.07 4.22
N GLY A 390 4.67 -10.23 4.92
CA GLY A 390 4.09 -10.56 6.22
C GLY A 390 5.00 -10.23 7.42
N GLY A 391 6.14 -9.60 7.16
CA GLY A 391 7.09 -9.13 8.17
C GLY A 391 7.72 -10.25 9.01
N CYS A 392 8.54 -9.87 10.00
CA CYS A 392 9.23 -10.85 10.85
C CYS A 392 8.25 -11.66 11.73
N GLN A 393 7.04 -11.15 11.96
CA GLN A 393 5.96 -11.89 12.59
C GLN A 393 5.40 -13.04 11.73
N GLN A 394 5.56 -12.97 10.39
CA GLN A 394 5.01 -13.92 9.41
C GLN A 394 3.48 -13.98 9.42
N GLY A 395 2.83 -12.83 9.23
CA GLY A 395 1.37 -12.68 9.22
C GLY A 395 0.80 -12.51 7.81
N ALA A 396 -0.27 -13.26 7.49
CA ALA A 396 -1.18 -12.87 6.40
C ALA A 396 -2.02 -11.66 6.85
N GLY A 397 -2.52 -10.87 5.90
CA GLY A 397 -3.34 -9.70 6.20
C GLY A 397 -3.21 -8.61 5.15
N ASP A 398 -3.99 -7.55 5.33
CA ASP A 398 -3.85 -6.31 4.57
C ASP A 398 -3.00 -5.30 5.36
N TYR A 399 -1.87 -4.91 4.77
CA TYR A 399 -0.93 -3.94 5.32
C TYR A 399 -1.18 -2.58 4.65
N LEU A 400 -1.33 -1.51 5.44
CA LEU A 400 -1.63 -0.18 4.91
C LEU A 400 -0.35 0.48 4.38
N VAL A 401 -0.35 0.89 3.11
CA VAL A 401 0.70 1.73 2.54
C VAL A 401 0.12 3.12 2.31
N HIS A 402 0.71 4.17 2.85
CA HIS A 402 0.13 5.51 2.69
C HIS A 402 1.16 6.62 2.74
N CYS A 403 0.74 7.85 2.44
CA CYS A 403 1.52 9.03 2.79
C CYS A 403 1.26 9.39 4.27
N HIS A 404 2.30 9.41 5.11
CA HIS A 404 2.20 9.70 6.55
C HIS A 404 1.99 11.18 6.90
N VAL A 405 1.36 11.93 5.98
CA VAL A 405 0.86 13.29 6.20
C VAL A 405 -0.66 13.18 6.21
N ALA A 406 -1.30 13.55 7.33
CA ALA A 406 -2.72 13.28 7.57
C ALA A 406 -3.64 13.67 6.42
N HIS A 407 -3.55 14.93 5.98
CA HIS A 407 -4.38 15.44 4.89
C HIS A 407 -4.13 14.74 3.55
N HIS A 408 -2.99 14.09 3.33
CA HIS A 408 -2.69 13.41 2.07
C HIS A 408 -3.39 12.05 1.97
N TYR A 409 -3.33 11.22 3.03
CA TYR A 409 -4.04 9.94 3.01
C TYR A 409 -5.55 10.13 3.04
N LEU A 410 -6.06 11.14 3.79
CA LEU A 410 -7.49 11.49 3.77
C LEU A 410 -7.95 11.91 2.37
N ALA A 411 -7.09 12.63 1.65
CA ALA A 411 -7.30 13.05 0.27
C ALA A 411 -7.07 11.93 -0.78
N GLY A 412 -6.78 10.69 -0.37
CA GLY A 412 -6.78 9.52 -1.25
C GLY A 412 -5.42 8.89 -1.55
N MET A 413 -4.35 9.35 -0.91
CA MET A 413 -2.98 8.84 -1.09
C MET A 413 -2.67 7.66 -0.17
N TRP A 414 -3.29 6.53 -0.47
CA TRP A 414 -3.10 5.27 0.24
C TRP A 414 -3.37 4.06 -0.67
N ALA A 415 -2.80 2.92 -0.30
CA ALA A 415 -2.77 1.66 -1.03
C ALA A 415 -2.77 0.49 -0.03
N ILE A 416 -2.95 -0.73 -0.50
CA ILE A 416 -2.91 -1.95 0.32
C ILE A 416 -1.77 -2.84 -0.15
N TRP A 417 -0.98 -3.38 0.78
CA TRP A 417 -0.14 -4.54 0.53
C TRP A 417 -0.82 -5.79 1.12
N ARG A 418 -1.42 -6.61 0.25
CA ARG A 418 -2.15 -7.83 0.62
C ARG A 418 -1.23 -9.04 0.60
N VAL A 419 -1.13 -9.70 1.76
CA VAL A 419 -0.28 -10.89 1.97
C VAL A 419 -1.17 -12.11 2.20
N TYR A 420 -1.09 -13.09 1.29
CA TYR A 420 -1.87 -14.33 1.34
C TYR A 420 -1.09 -15.51 1.91
N ASN A 421 -1.79 -16.43 2.58
CA ASN A 421 -1.23 -17.72 3.02
C ASN A 421 -1.59 -18.90 2.10
N THR A 422 -2.58 -18.74 1.24
CA THR A 422 -3.04 -19.76 0.28
C THR A 422 -3.09 -19.22 -1.13
N LYS A 423 -3.04 -20.13 -2.11
CA LYS A 423 -2.98 -19.81 -3.54
C LYS A 423 -4.18 -18.98 -4.00
N GLN A 424 -3.94 -17.96 -4.82
CA GLN A 424 -4.96 -17.14 -5.47
C GLN A 424 -5.00 -17.47 -6.97
N ASP A 425 -5.71 -18.53 -7.31
CA ASP A 425 -5.73 -19.12 -8.67
C ASP A 425 -7.03 -18.93 -9.44
N GLY A 426 -7.98 -18.14 -8.90
CA GLY A 426 -9.30 -17.91 -9.46
C GLY A 426 -10.31 -19.04 -9.17
N ILE A 427 -9.86 -20.23 -8.76
CA ILE A 427 -10.73 -21.36 -8.38
C ILE A 427 -10.95 -21.36 -6.87
N VAL A 428 -9.88 -21.19 -6.11
CA VAL A 428 -9.89 -21.11 -4.65
C VAL A 428 -9.39 -19.75 -4.15
N SER A 429 -9.43 -18.71 -4.99
CA SER A 429 -9.17 -17.34 -4.55
C SER A 429 -10.14 -16.91 -3.46
N GLN A 430 -9.65 -16.12 -2.51
CA GLN A 430 -10.42 -15.60 -1.38
C GLN A 430 -10.97 -14.19 -1.65
N ASP A 431 -10.51 -13.52 -2.71
CA ASP A 431 -11.02 -12.24 -3.17
C ASP A 431 -11.34 -12.26 -4.67
N SER A 432 -11.82 -11.12 -5.19
CA SER A 432 -12.19 -10.95 -6.59
C SER A 432 -11.04 -10.45 -7.47
N LEU A 433 -9.80 -10.43 -6.98
CA LEU A 433 -8.65 -9.96 -7.75
C LEU A 433 -8.16 -11.05 -8.71
N PRO A 434 -7.46 -10.70 -9.80
CA PRO A 434 -6.98 -11.67 -10.79
C PRO A 434 -6.05 -12.75 -10.21
N PHE A 435 -5.68 -13.74 -11.02
CA PHE A 435 -4.68 -14.75 -10.67
C PHE A 435 -3.38 -14.11 -10.13
N LEU A 436 -2.74 -14.73 -9.13
CA LEU A 436 -1.44 -14.31 -8.61
C LEU A 436 -0.39 -15.42 -8.76
N GLN A 437 0.62 -15.16 -9.59
CA GLN A 437 1.76 -16.04 -9.79
C GLN A 437 2.61 -16.18 -8.52
N GLU A 438 3.07 -17.41 -8.26
CA GLU A 438 4.13 -17.69 -7.29
C GLU A 438 5.48 -17.20 -7.83
N LEU A 439 6.44 -16.91 -6.94
CA LEU A 439 7.79 -16.58 -7.39
C LEU A 439 8.46 -17.81 -8.04
N PRO A 440 9.21 -17.67 -9.15
CA PRO A 440 9.68 -18.83 -9.91
C PRO A 440 10.68 -19.75 -9.17
N ASP A 441 11.37 -19.25 -8.14
CA ASP A 441 12.33 -20.01 -7.31
C ASP A 441 11.64 -20.85 -6.22
N ARG A 442 10.32 -20.68 -6.07
CA ARG A 442 9.51 -21.27 -4.99
C ARG A 442 8.13 -21.69 -5.45
N LEU A 443 8.03 -22.20 -6.68
CA LEU A 443 6.81 -22.75 -7.23
C LEU A 443 6.27 -23.90 -6.35
N SER A 444 4.96 -23.97 -6.19
CA SER A 444 4.26 -24.99 -5.38
C SER A 444 4.56 -24.93 -3.88
N LEU A 445 5.19 -23.85 -3.39
CA LEU A 445 5.34 -23.62 -1.95
C LEU A 445 4.08 -23.00 -1.33
N VAL A 446 3.10 -22.58 -2.12
CA VAL A 446 1.81 -22.09 -1.64
C VAL A 446 0.73 -23.13 -1.85
N ALA A 447 0.09 -23.57 -0.77
CA ALA A 447 -0.99 -24.55 -0.86
C ALA A 447 -2.29 -23.93 -1.37
N SER A 448 -3.03 -24.68 -2.19
CA SER A 448 -4.43 -24.39 -2.50
C SER A 448 -5.29 -24.53 -1.25
N ALA A 449 -6.20 -23.57 -1.03
CA ALA A 449 -7.07 -23.57 0.14
C ALA A 449 -8.12 -24.69 0.06
N VAL A 450 -8.39 -25.34 1.18
CA VAL A 450 -9.36 -26.44 1.31
C VAL A 450 -10.54 -26.05 2.18
N THR A 451 -11.66 -26.77 2.11
CA THR A 451 -12.81 -26.53 2.98
C THR A 451 -12.61 -27.17 4.37
N SER A 452 -13.47 -26.84 5.33
CA SER A 452 -13.39 -27.39 6.70
C SER A 452 -13.54 -28.91 6.76
N GLN A 453 -14.40 -29.51 5.94
CA GLN A 453 -14.52 -30.99 5.85
C GLN A 453 -13.23 -31.64 5.36
N ASP A 454 -12.49 -30.98 4.46
CA ASP A 454 -11.24 -31.51 3.87
C ASP A 454 -10.05 -31.44 4.85
N LEU A 455 -10.19 -30.68 5.94
CA LEU A 455 -9.21 -30.67 7.04
C LEU A 455 -9.28 -31.96 7.87
N ILE A 456 -10.43 -32.64 7.90
CA ILE A 456 -10.59 -33.87 8.68
C ILE A 456 -9.64 -34.94 8.14
N GLY A 457 -8.82 -35.51 9.03
CA GLY A 457 -7.78 -36.48 8.73
C GLY A 457 -6.44 -35.86 8.34
N LYS A 458 -6.35 -34.54 8.13
CA LYS A 458 -5.08 -33.86 7.81
C LYS A 458 -4.19 -33.79 9.04
N ARG A 459 -2.91 -34.05 8.83
CA ARG A 459 -1.85 -33.67 9.76
C ARG A 459 -1.41 -32.26 9.40
N VAL A 460 -1.63 -31.33 10.32
CA VAL A 460 -1.22 -29.93 10.18
C VAL A 460 0.03 -29.67 11.02
N ASP A 461 0.88 -28.77 10.55
CA ASP A 461 2.03 -28.25 11.26
C ASP A 461 1.86 -26.74 11.44
N TRP A 462 1.65 -26.34 12.70
CA TRP A 462 1.82 -24.95 13.07
C TRP A 462 3.21 -24.75 13.65
N LYS A 463 4.15 -24.49 12.75
CA LYS A 463 5.47 -23.95 13.06
C LYS A 463 6.26 -24.76 14.10
N GLY A 464 6.29 -26.08 13.89
CA GLY A 464 6.99 -27.05 14.74
C GLY A 464 6.08 -27.78 15.71
N LYS A 465 4.79 -27.42 15.77
CA LYS A 465 3.76 -28.17 16.51
C LYS A 465 2.84 -28.87 15.53
N THR A 466 2.94 -30.20 15.46
CA THR A 466 2.08 -30.99 14.59
C THR A 466 0.84 -31.49 15.31
N PHE A 467 -0.32 -31.37 14.66
CA PHE A 467 -1.60 -31.84 15.17
C PHE A 467 -2.29 -32.68 14.10
N GLN A 468 -3.07 -33.67 14.52
CA GLN A 468 -3.99 -34.35 13.62
C GLN A 468 -5.38 -33.78 13.81
N ILE A 469 -5.96 -33.24 12.75
CA ILE A 469 -7.34 -32.80 12.74
C ILE A 469 -8.20 -34.05 12.51
N THR A 470 -9.12 -34.31 13.44
CA THR A 470 -10.02 -35.47 13.46
C THR A 470 -11.46 -34.98 13.61
N ARG A 471 -12.44 -35.83 13.36
CA ARG A 471 -13.86 -35.50 13.61
C ARG A 471 -14.14 -35.08 15.05
N ASN A 472 -13.32 -35.50 16.01
CA ASN A 472 -13.51 -35.20 17.43
C ASN A 472 -12.98 -33.81 17.83
N ASN A 473 -12.00 -33.26 17.11
CA ASN A 473 -11.36 -31.98 17.48
C ASN A 473 -11.49 -30.89 16.41
N PHE A 474 -11.94 -31.19 15.19
CA PHE A 474 -11.97 -30.19 14.11
C PHE A 474 -12.87 -29.01 14.42
N ALA A 475 -14.01 -29.22 15.08
CA ALA A 475 -14.93 -28.14 15.44
C ALA A 475 -14.25 -27.12 16.35
N ALA A 476 -13.62 -27.61 17.43
CA ALA A 476 -12.83 -26.77 18.34
C ALA A 476 -11.63 -26.11 17.63
N TRP A 477 -11.05 -26.76 16.62
CA TRP A 477 -9.97 -26.19 15.81
C TRP A 477 -10.42 -25.03 14.92
N VAL A 478 -11.58 -25.18 14.27
CA VAL A 478 -12.15 -24.18 13.36
C VAL A 478 -12.73 -23.00 14.13
N GLU A 479 -13.59 -23.27 15.10
CA GLU A 479 -14.38 -22.24 15.79
C GLU A 479 -13.52 -21.27 16.61
N ARG A 480 -12.36 -21.72 17.11
CA ARG A 480 -11.43 -20.82 17.83
C ARG A 480 -10.79 -19.74 16.95
N GLN A 481 -10.79 -19.94 15.64
CA GLN A 481 -10.26 -18.99 14.66
C GLN A 481 -11.34 -18.03 14.16
N LEU A 482 -12.60 -18.25 14.48
CA LEU A 482 -13.73 -17.48 13.98
C LEU A 482 -14.30 -16.58 15.07
N PRO A 483 -14.75 -15.36 14.74
CA PRO A 483 -15.57 -14.59 15.67
C PRO A 483 -16.78 -15.42 16.11
N PRO A 484 -17.34 -15.21 17.30
CA PRO A 484 -18.56 -15.89 17.72
C PRO A 484 -19.66 -15.88 16.64
N ALA A 485 -20.35 -17.00 16.44
CA ALA A 485 -21.45 -17.07 15.48
C ALA A 485 -22.62 -16.21 15.94
N GLY A 486 -23.13 -15.33 15.07
CA GLY A 486 -24.32 -14.54 15.39
C GLY A 486 -24.67 -13.52 14.32
N LEU A 487 -25.90 -13.04 14.37
CA LEU A 487 -26.35 -11.94 13.51
C LEU A 487 -26.02 -10.61 14.20
N PRO A 488 -25.12 -9.78 13.64
CA PRO A 488 -24.77 -8.50 14.24
C PRO A 488 -26.00 -7.59 14.27
N LYS A 489 -26.29 -7.04 15.45
CA LYS A 489 -27.39 -6.07 15.65
C LYS A 489 -26.82 -4.66 15.75
N GLY A 490 -27.32 -3.74 14.93
CA GLY A 490 -26.92 -2.34 14.99
C GLY A 490 -25.44 -2.12 14.66
N TYR A 491 -24.63 -1.83 15.70
CA TYR A 491 -23.19 -1.58 15.58
C TYR A 491 -22.33 -2.67 16.25
N ASP A 492 -22.95 -3.78 16.64
CA ASP A 492 -22.29 -4.95 17.19
C ASP A 492 -21.23 -5.51 16.22
N ALA A 493 -19.99 -5.62 16.71
CA ALA A 493 -18.87 -6.24 16.02
C ALA A 493 -18.39 -7.52 16.74
N SER A 494 -19.08 -7.98 17.78
CA SER A 494 -18.66 -9.15 18.55
C SER A 494 -18.98 -10.48 17.86
N VAL A 495 -19.81 -10.48 16.82
CA VAL A 495 -20.29 -11.68 16.11
C VAL A 495 -20.11 -11.59 14.60
N LEU A 496 -20.02 -12.76 13.97
CA LEU A 496 -20.07 -12.94 12.52
C LEU A 496 -21.15 -13.96 12.16
N ASP A 497 -21.94 -13.69 11.12
CA ASP A 497 -23.06 -14.54 10.71
C ASP A 497 -22.58 -15.78 9.93
N TRP A 498 -21.63 -16.55 10.45
CA TRP A 498 -21.26 -17.85 9.87
C TRP A 498 -22.15 -18.97 10.42
N ARG A 499 -22.25 -20.08 9.69
CA ARG A 499 -22.99 -21.27 10.14
C ARG A 499 -22.25 -22.56 9.83
N LYS A 500 -22.55 -23.59 10.62
CA LYS A 500 -22.05 -24.95 10.41
C LYS A 500 -23.16 -25.84 9.85
N GLU A 501 -22.89 -26.53 8.75
CA GLU A 501 -23.73 -27.55 8.14
C GLU A 501 -22.96 -28.88 8.12
N ASN A 502 -23.30 -29.79 9.04
CA ASN A 502 -22.52 -31.00 9.28
C ASN A 502 -21.04 -30.66 9.60
N ASP A 503 -20.11 -31.06 8.73
CA ASP A 503 -18.67 -30.76 8.88
C ASP A 503 -18.21 -29.53 8.07
N LEU A 504 -19.13 -28.85 7.39
CA LEU A 504 -18.85 -27.69 6.54
C LEU A 504 -19.20 -26.39 7.25
N TYR A 505 -18.22 -25.50 7.41
CA TYR A 505 -18.39 -24.14 7.88
C TYR A 505 -18.57 -23.21 6.69
N LEU A 506 -19.66 -22.45 6.73
CA LEU A 506 -20.07 -21.51 5.70
C LEU A 506 -20.04 -20.09 6.29
N ASN A 507 -19.52 -19.15 5.50
CA ASN A 507 -19.40 -17.75 5.89
C ASN A 507 -20.79 -17.06 5.93
N GLU A 508 -20.81 -15.77 6.28
CA GLU A 508 -22.00 -14.94 6.12
C GLU A 508 -22.49 -14.92 4.66
N PRO A 509 -23.80 -14.76 4.42
CA PRO A 509 -24.34 -14.67 3.07
C PRO A 509 -23.70 -13.48 2.35
N GLU A 510 -23.18 -13.68 1.14
CA GLU A 510 -22.59 -12.57 0.39
C GLU A 510 -23.61 -11.43 0.22
N SER A 511 -23.14 -10.19 0.34
CA SER A 511 -24.00 -9.02 0.26
C SER A 511 -24.71 -8.91 -1.09
N LYS A 512 -26.02 -8.59 -1.07
CA LYS A 512 -26.78 -8.19 -2.25
C LYS A 512 -26.54 -6.74 -2.68
N GLU A 513 -25.92 -5.95 -1.80
CA GLU A 513 -25.66 -4.54 -2.05
C GLU A 513 -24.63 -4.38 -3.18
N VAL A 514 -24.93 -3.46 -4.09
CA VAL A 514 -24.03 -3.08 -5.18
C VAL A 514 -23.35 -1.77 -4.81
N LEU A 515 -22.02 -1.76 -4.87
CA LEU A 515 -21.20 -0.56 -4.74
C LEU A 515 -20.47 -0.26 -6.04
N PRO A 516 -20.00 0.99 -6.24
CA PRO A 516 -19.09 1.27 -7.34
C PRO A 516 -17.88 0.31 -7.28
N GLY A 517 -17.75 -0.56 -8.28
CA GLY A 517 -16.64 -1.49 -8.44
C GLY A 517 -16.82 -2.80 -7.68
N PHE A 518 -17.96 -3.03 -7.03
CA PHE A 518 -18.24 -4.28 -6.34
C PHE A 518 -19.68 -4.75 -6.51
N ARG A 519 -19.81 -5.98 -6.98
CA ARG A 519 -21.04 -6.76 -7.01
C ARG A 519 -20.70 -8.20 -6.66
N SER A 520 -21.41 -8.74 -5.67
CA SER A 520 -21.31 -10.17 -5.34
C SER A 520 -21.66 -11.03 -6.56
N ALA A 521 -20.86 -12.08 -6.80
CA ALA A 521 -21.15 -13.07 -7.84
C ALA A 521 -22.27 -14.03 -7.42
N ARG A 522 -22.54 -14.15 -6.12
CA ARG A 522 -23.50 -15.08 -5.52
C ARG A 522 -24.27 -14.39 -4.38
N PRO A 523 -25.06 -13.33 -4.68
CA PRO A 523 -25.74 -12.56 -3.64
C PRO A 523 -26.64 -13.45 -2.79
N GLU A 524 -26.68 -13.15 -1.49
CA GLU A 524 -27.46 -13.88 -0.46
C GLU A 524 -27.08 -15.36 -0.30
N THR A 525 -25.99 -15.82 -0.96
CA THR A 525 -25.49 -17.19 -0.87
C THR A 525 -24.33 -17.25 0.10
N ARG A 526 -24.27 -18.32 0.91
CA ARG A 526 -23.16 -18.57 1.81
C ARG A 526 -22.11 -19.42 1.12
N VAL A 527 -20.85 -19.06 1.35
CA VAL A 527 -19.70 -19.71 0.73
C VAL A 527 -18.87 -20.45 1.76
N PRO A 528 -18.24 -21.59 1.42
CA PRO A 528 -17.37 -22.29 2.34
C PRO A 528 -16.24 -21.41 2.87
N ILE A 529 -16.04 -21.42 4.18
CA ILE A 529 -14.82 -20.92 4.81
C ILE A 529 -13.68 -21.86 4.45
N ARG A 530 -12.53 -21.29 4.07
CA ARG A 530 -11.39 -22.03 3.55
C ARG A 530 -10.17 -21.92 4.45
N PHE A 531 -9.28 -22.90 4.33
CA PHE A 531 -8.13 -23.10 5.20
C PHE A 531 -6.89 -23.53 4.41
N ASP A 532 -5.70 -23.18 4.90
CA ASP A 532 -4.45 -23.79 4.44
C ASP A 532 -4.38 -25.24 4.96
N PRO A 533 -4.34 -26.26 4.08
CA PRO A 533 -4.33 -27.67 4.49
C PRO A 533 -3.08 -28.09 5.26
N ARG A 534 -1.99 -27.31 5.20
CA ARG A 534 -0.72 -27.63 5.87
C ARG A 534 -0.69 -27.11 7.29
N THR A 535 -1.33 -25.97 7.55
CA THR A 535 -1.30 -25.32 8.87
C THR A 535 -2.64 -25.39 9.60
N GLY A 536 -3.73 -25.71 8.89
CA GLY A 536 -5.10 -25.70 9.42
C GLY A 536 -5.65 -24.29 9.66
N LYS A 537 -4.95 -23.25 9.19
CA LYS A 537 -5.29 -21.86 9.43
C LYS A 537 -6.28 -21.33 8.42
N LEU A 538 -7.08 -20.35 8.80
CA LEU A 538 -7.93 -19.60 7.87
C LEU A 538 -7.14 -19.10 6.66
N ALA A 539 -7.69 -19.32 5.48
CA ALA A 539 -7.23 -18.67 4.25
C ALA A 539 -7.62 -17.18 4.30
N TYR A 540 -6.66 -16.30 4.05
CA TYR A 540 -6.91 -14.87 4.01
C TYR A 540 -7.27 -14.38 2.60
N PRO A 541 -8.20 -13.42 2.43
CA PRO A 541 -9.11 -12.89 3.47
C PRO A 541 -10.24 -13.86 3.87
N LEU A 542 -10.64 -13.83 5.15
CA LEU A 542 -11.89 -14.45 5.62
C LEU A 542 -13.11 -13.61 5.23
N LEU A 543 -12.97 -12.29 5.34
CA LEU A 543 -14.08 -11.35 5.18
C LEU A 543 -14.26 -10.98 3.71
N ALA A 544 -15.51 -10.71 3.33
CA ALA A 544 -15.90 -10.20 2.01
C ALA A 544 -16.69 -8.89 2.16
N PRO A 545 -16.84 -8.07 1.10
CA PRO A 545 -17.50 -6.77 1.24
C PRO A 545 -18.96 -6.87 1.67
N HIS A 546 -19.29 -6.16 2.76
CA HIS A 546 -20.63 -5.95 3.30
C HIS A 546 -20.85 -4.44 3.48
N PRO A 547 -21.33 -3.77 2.43
CA PRO A 547 -21.41 -2.32 2.37
C PRO A 547 -22.08 -1.68 3.59
N GLY A 548 -21.42 -0.69 4.19
CA GLY A 548 -21.92 0.06 5.35
C GLY A 548 -21.99 -0.71 6.67
N LYS A 549 -21.77 -2.03 6.66
CA LYS A 549 -21.59 -2.83 7.86
C LYS A 549 -20.20 -2.61 8.45
N ARG A 550 -20.09 -2.93 9.73
CA ARG A 550 -18.85 -2.90 10.50
C ARG A 550 -18.25 -4.32 10.46
N PRO A 551 -16.95 -4.49 10.18
CA PRO A 551 -16.31 -5.80 10.30
C PRO A 551 -16.38 -6.29 11.75
N PRO A 552 -16.37 -7.61 11.99
CA PRO A 552 -16.31 -8.13 13.35
C PRO A 552 -14.92 -7.86 13.95
N PHE A 553 -14.85 -7.85 15.28
CA PHE A 553 -13.60 -8.04 16.01
C PHE A 553 -13.05 -9.44 15.75
N ALA A 554 -11.74 -9.59 15.95
CA ALA A 554 -11.15 -10.91 16.09
C ALA A 554 -11.82 -11.69 17.24
N PRO A 555 -11.74 -13.03 17.25
CA PRO A 555 -12.34 -13.86 18.31
C PRO A 555 -11.93 -13.36 19.71
N ASN A 556 -12.89 -13.34 20.64
CA ASN A 556 -12.71 -12.87 22.03
C ASN A 556 -12.25 -11.41 22.19
N HIS A 557 -12.37 -10.58 21.15
CA HIS A 557 -11.84 -9.21 21.11
C HIS A 557 -10.33 -9.13 21.43
N GLY A 558 -9.62 -10.24 21.22
CA GLY A 558 -8.18 -10.36 21.47
C GLY A 558 -7.34 -10.19 20.19
N PRO A 559 -6.05 -10.56 20.24
CA PRO A 559 -5.20 -10.61 19.06
C PRO A 559 -5.83 -11.47 17.97
N ALA A 560 -5.54 -11.14 16.71
CA ALA A 560 -6.06 -11.93 15.61
C ALA A 560 -5.57 -13.39 15.67
N PRO A 561 -6.41 -14.36 15.28
CA PRO A 561 -6.17 -15.78 15.51
C PRO A 561 -5.10 -16.33 14.56
N PHE A 562 -4.61 -15.53 13.61
CA PHE A 562 -3.65 -16.01 12.64
C PHE A 562 -2.33 -16.32 13.34
N LEU A 563 -1.66 -15.41 14.04
CA LEU A 563 -0.39 -15.75 14.69
C LEU A 563 -0.53 -16.70 15.88
N ASP A 564 -1.71 -16.74 16.52
CA ASP A 564 -1.90 -17.45 17.79
C ASP A 564 -3.10 -18.43 17.77
N PRO A 565 -3.17 -19.39 16.82
CA PRO A 565 -4.39 -20.18 16.58
C PRO A 565 -4.68 -21.24 17.66
N ILE A 566 -3.70 -21.57 18.53
CA ILE A 566 -3.81 -22.66 19.51
C ILE A 566 -4.26 -22.21 20.91
N HIS A 567 -4.39 -20.91 21.14
CA HIS A 567 -4.89 -20.35 22.40
C HIS A 567 -6.42 -20.15 22.36
N SER A 568 -7.13 -20.35 23.46
CA SER A 568 -8.56 -20.03 23.58
C SER A 568 -8.81 -19.16 24.79
N GLY A 569 -9.56 -18.08 24.62
CA GLY A 569 -9.81 -17.08 25.65
C GLY A 569 -9.47 -15.68 25.14
N SER A 570 -9.66 -14.69 26.02
CA SER A 570 -9.31 -13.28 25.78
C SER A 570 -7.87 -12.95 26.14
N ASP A 571 -7.21 -13.79 26.95
CA ASP A 571 -5.84 -13.57 27.39
C ASP A 571 -4.86 -13.80 26.22
N PRO A 572 -3.75 -13.06 26.14
CA PRO A 572 -2.71 -13.36 25.15
C PRO A 572 -2.07 -14.74 25.44
N PRO A 573 -1.52 -15.41 24.42
CA PRO A 573 -0.74 -16.61 24.63
C PRO A 573 0.47 -16.32 25.53
N LYS A 574 0.79 -17.25 26.42
CA LYS A 574 1.99 -17.15 27.27
C LYS A 574 3.26 -17.11 26.40
N PRO A 575 4.34 -16.48 26.88
CA PRO A 575 5.65 -16.52 26.23
C PRO A 575 6.07 -17.94 25.81
N GLY A 576 6.27 -18.15 24.51
CA GLY A 576 6.63 -19.44 23.93
C GLY A 576 5.50 -20.47 23.76
N GLU A 577 4.25 -20.12 24.10
CA GLU A 577 3.09 -21.02 23.99
C GLU A 577 2.89 -21.53 22.56
N ASN A 578 3.23 -20.72 21.55
CA ASN A 578 3.13 -21.04 20.12
C ASN A 578 4.47 -21.54 19.53
N GLY A 579 5.38 -22.00 20.40
CA GLY A 579 6.66 -22.58 20.01
C GLY A 579 7.71 -21.53 19.61
N PRO A 580 8.70 -21.90 18.77
CA PRO A 580 9.78 -20.99 18.34
C PRO A 580 9.28 -19.72 17.62
N TRP A 581 8.01 -19.74 17.20
CA TRP A 581 7.41 -18.76 16.34
C TRP A 581 6.34 -17.89 17.00
N SER A 582 6.15 -18.02 18.31
CA SER A 582 5.37 -17.06 19.10
C SER A 582 5.78 -15.62 18.79
N VAL A 583 4.80 -14.71 18.80
CA VAL A 583 5.08 -13.26 18.82
C VAL A 583 5.90 -12.92 20.06
N CYS A 584 5.54 -13.48 21.21
CA CYS A 584 6.32 -13.45 22.43
C CYS A 584 7.14 -14.73 22.62
N PRO A 585 8.47 -14.72 22.41
CA PRO A 585 9.31 -15.91 22.49
C PRO A 585 9.34 -16.56 23.89
N SER A 586 9.67 -17.84 23.96
CA SER A 586 9.89 -18.51 25.25
C SER A 586 11.00 -17.82 26.06
N GLY A 587 10.80 -17.68 27.36
CA GLY A 587 11.76 -17.05 28.27
C GLY A 587 11.63 -15.53 28.39
N THR A 588 10.73 -14.89 27.64
CA THR A 588 10.43 -13.46 27.85
C THR A 588 9.52 -13.25 29.06
N ARG A 589 9.66 -12.08 29.67
CA ARG A 589 8.84 -11.59 30.78
C ARG A 589 7.60 -10.90 30.22
N LEU A 590 6.43 -11.43 30.53
CA LEU A 590 5.17 -10.77 30.18
C LEU A 590 5.00 -9.51 31.03
N LYS A 591 4.67 -8.39 30.39
CA LYS A 591 4.32 -7.11 30.99
C LYS A 591 2.92 -6.72 30.55
N GLU A 592 1.96 -7.00 31.41
CA GLU A 592 0.56 -6.62 31.20
C GLU A 592 0.37 -5.15 31.58
N THR A 593 -0.27 -4.39 30.69
CA THR A 593 -0.55 -2.97 30.87
C THR A 593 -1.99 -2.70 30.50
N VAL A 594 -2.74 -2.01 31.36
CA VAL A 594 -4.11 -1.57 31.05
C VAL A 594 -4.10 -0.08 30.74
N ILE A 595 -4.46 0.27 29.52
CA ILE A 595 -4.44 1.65 29.02
C ILE A 595 -5.87 2.14 28.81
N HIS A 596 -6.19 3.29 29.38
CA HIS A 596 -7.45 3.99 29.14
C HIS A 596 -7.21 5.22 28.26
N ALA A 597 -8.05 5.43 27.26
CA ALA A 597 -8.17 6.71 26.56
C ALA A 597 -9.22 7.57 27.27
N ILE A 598 -8.83 8.74 27.78
CA ILE A 598 -9.71 9.61 28.57
C ILE A 598 -9.79 11.02 27.98
N THR A 599 -10.93 11.68 28.18
CA THR A 599 -11.13 13.10 27.85
C THR A 599 -11.04 13.95 29.12
N LEU A 600 -10.25 15.02 29.08
CA LEU A 600 -10.14 16.03 30.13
C LEU A 600 -9.45 17.30 29.61
N PRO A 601 -9.67 18.47 30.24
CA PRO A 601 -8.99 19.70 29.84
C PRO A 601 -7.46 19.57 29.94
N VAL A 602 -6.72 19.99 28.90
CA VAL A 602 -5.24 20.00 28.90
C VAL A 602 -4.77 21.44 28.76
N THR A 603 -3.92 21.88 29.69
CA THR A 603 -3.34 23.23 29.62
C THR A 603 -2.20 23.24 28.61
N LEU A 604 -2.38 23.97 27.51
CA LEU A 604 -1.37 24.09 26.45
C LEU A 604 -0.34 25.18 26.77
N ASN A 605 -0.79 26.28 27.38
CA ASN A 605 0.08 27.37 27.81
C ASN A 605 -0.50 28.07 29.04
N GLU A 606 0.13 27.85 30.19
CA GLU A 606 -0.30 28.44 31.46
C GLU A 606 -0.25 29.97 31.46
N LYS A 607 0.82 30.57 30.91
CA LYS A 607 0.99 32.03 30.88
C LYS A 607 -0.07 32.73 30.04
N ALA A 608 -0.43 32.13 28.90
CA ALA A 608 -1.46 32.64 28.01
C ALA A 608 -2.87 32.16 28.36
N LYS A 609 -3.02 31.32 29.41
CA LYS A 609 -4.27 30.66 29.79
C LYS A 609 -4.93 29.91 28.62
N LEU A 610 -4.10 29.31 27.75
CA LEU A 610 -4.59 28.49 26.64
C LEU A 610 -4.82 27.07 27.14
N VAL A 611 -6.07 26.63 27.04
CA VAL A 611 -6.53 25.31 27.46
C VAL A 611 -7.25 24.68 26.29
N ASP A 612 -6.90 23.43 26.00
CA ASP A 612 -7.75 22.55 25.21
C ASP A 612 -8.82 21.96 26.14
N PRO A 613 -10.10 22.36 26.03
CA PRO A 613 -11.14 21.89 26.94
C PRO A 613 -11.49 20.40 26.73
N ALA A 614 -11.15 19.83 25.56
CA ALA A 614 -11.51 18.48 25.15
C ALA A 614 -10.27 17.62 24.86
N GLY A 615 -9.15 17.90 25.53
CA GLY A 615 -7.92 17.15 25.38
C GLY A 615 -8.12 15.65 25.62
N GLN A 616 -7.46 14.84 24.79
CA GLN A 616 -7.54 13.39 24.83
C GLN A 616 -6.16 12.82 25.09
N ILE A 617 -6.03 11.94 26.07
CA ILE A 617 -4.75 11.31 26.43
C ILE A 617 -4.93 9.83 26.73
N TYR A 618 -3.87 9.06 26.51
CA TYR A 618 -3.73 7.72 27.08
C TYR A 618 -3.18 7.82 28.49
N VAL A 619 -3.74 7.03 29.40
CA VAL A 619 -3.28 6.90 30.79
C VAL A 619 -3.25 5.44 31.20
N LEU A 620 -2.40 5.10 32.16
CA LEU A 620 -2.49 3.81 32.85
C LEU A 620 -3.73 3.80 33.74
N LYS A 621 -4.46 2.68 33.77
CA LYS A 621 -5.68 2.52 34.57
C LYS A 621 -5.45 2.89 36.04
N GLU A 622 -4.30 2.50 36.60
CA GLU A 622 -3.92 2.76 37.98
C GLU A 622 -3.57 4.23 38.27
N GLU A 623 -3.26 5.02 37.24
CA GLU A 623 -2.87 6.44 37.38
C GLU A 623 -4.01 7.40 37.03
N GLU A 624 -5.05 6.93 36.34
CA GLU A 624 -6.13 7.75 35.79
C GLU A 624 -6.70 8.75 36.81
N ASP A 625 -7.01 8.26 38.00
CA ASP A 625 -7.59 9.02 39.10
C ASP A 625 -6.71 10.21 39.53
N ALA A 626 -5.39 9.99 39.56
CA ALA A 626 -4.42 11.02 39.87
C ALA A 626 -4.30 12.02 38.71
N VAL A 627 -4.27 11.54 37.46
CA VAL A 627 -4.19 12.38 36.25
C VAL A 627 -5.40 13.29 36.09
N ARG A 628 -6.60 12.80 36.42
CA ARG A 628 -7.83 13.61 36.41
C ARG A 628 -7.76 14.76 37.43
N ARG A 629 -7.21 14.50 38.62
CA ARG A 629 -7.13 15.50 39.72
C ARG A 629 -5.98 16.48 39.59
N ASP A 630 -4.85 16.09 39.02
CA ASP A 630 -3.63 16.90 38.96
C ASP A 630 -3.20 17.17 37.51
N ASN A 631 -3.31 18.43 37.08
CA ASN A 631 -2.92 18.86 35.73
C ASN A 631 -1.44 18.58 35.40
N ARG A 632 -0.56 18.51 36.40
CA ARG A 632 0.87 18.24 36.18
C ARG A 632 1.15 16.82 35.70
N LEU A 633 0.21 15.90 35.92
CA LEU A 633 0.32 14.50 35.51
C LEU A 633 -0.30 14.25 34.12
N ARG A 634 -0.87 15.27 33.47
CA ARG A 634 -1.48 15.19 32.13
C ARG A 634 -0.42 15.24 31.03
N THR A 635 0.48 14.28 31.05
CA THR A 635 1.59 14.12 30.09
C THR A 635 1.34 12.96 29.13
N PRO A 636 1.95 12.93 27.94
CA PRO A 636 1.88 11.77 27.06
C PRO A 636 2.34 10.49 27.76
N LEU A 637 1.59 9.39 27.59
CA LEU A 637 1.98 8.07 28.09
C LEU A 637 3.23 7.56 27.37
N ALA A 638 4.21 7.09 28.12
CA ALA A 638 5.40 6.45 27.60
C ALA A 638 5.64 5.12 28.32
N LEU A 639 5.50 4.01 27.59
CA LEU A 639 5.78 2.66 28.11
C LEU A 639 7.25 2.29 27.87
N ARG A 640 7.85 1.55 28.79
CA ARG A 640 9.23 1.06 28.69
C ARG A 640 9.29 -0.47 28.78
N ALA A 641 9.95 -1.07 27.79
CA ALA A 641 10.21 -2.50 27.72
C ALA A 641 11.67 -2.77 27.37
N ASN A 642 12.24 -3.83 27.95
CA ASN A 642 13.59 -4.30 27.67
C ASN A 642 13.56 -5.15 26.38
N ALA A 643 14.27 -4.69 25.36
CA ALA A 643 14.34 -5.39 24.07
C ALA A 643 14.91 -6.81 24.24
N GLY A 644 14.21 -7.82 23.70
CA GLY A 644 14.61 -9.22 23.79
C GLY A 644 14.29 -9.91 25.12
N GLU A 645 13.88 -9.16 26.14
CA GLU A 645 13.50 -9.71 27.45
C GLU A 645 12.02 -9.61 27.73
N ASP A 646 11.38 -8.48 27.38
CA ASP A 646 9.98 -8.24 27.72
C ASP A 646 9.05 -8.52 26.52
N CYS A 647 7.88 -9.06 26.82
CA CYS A 647 6.71 -9.14 25.95
C CYS A 647 5.65 -8.21 26.53
N VAL A 648 5.16 -7.25 25.74
CA VAL A 648 4.17 -6.27 26.21
C VAL A 648 2.79 -6.71 25.79
N ASP A 649 1.89 -6.85 26.75
CA ASP A 649 0.48 -7.08 26.54
C ASP A 649 -0.31 -5.82 26.95
N ILE A 650 -1.22 -5.39 26.07
CA ILE A 650 -1.99 -4.16 26.26
C ILE A 650 -3.47 -4.49 26.20
N VAL A 651 -4.14 -4.27 27.34
CA VAL A 651 -5.60 -4.19 27.39
C VAL A 651 -5.98 -2.72 27.19
N PHE A 652 -6.65 -2.42 26.09
CA PHE A 652 -7.05 -1.06 25.75
C PHE A 652 -8.54 -0.83 26.01
N LYS A 653 -8.86 0.25 26.72
CA LYS A 653 -10.23 0.73 26.97
C LYS A 653 -10.36 2.18 26.52
N SER A 654 -11.49 2.52 25.92
CA SER A 654 -11.83 3.91 25.63
C SER A 654 -12.89 4.40 26.61
N GLU A 655 -12.68 5.57 27.18
CA GLU A 655 -13.67 6.34 27.95
C GLU A 655 -13.94 7.71 27.29
N LEU A 656 -13.49 7.88 26.05
CA LEU A 656 -13.67 9.11 25.29
C LEU A 656 -15.16 9.37 25.04
N GLU A 657 -15.69 10.51 25.47
CA GLU A 657 -17.11 10.81 25.33
C GLU A 657 -17.53 11.05 23.88
N ASP A 658 -18.78 10.71 23.55
CA ASP A 658 -19.41 11.15 22.31
C ASP A 658 -19.66 12.67 22.39
N THR A 659 -18.95 13.43 21.57
CA THR A 659 -18.98 14.89 21.57
C THR A 659 -19.19 15.41 20.16
N ARG A 660 -19.48 16.70 20.00
CA ARG A 660 -19.56 17.31 18.67
C ARG A 660 -18.27 17.10 17.86
N GLU A 661 -17.13 17.06 18.54
CA GLU A 661 -15.80 17.04 17.91
C GLU A 661 -15.46 15.69 17.28
N ASN A 662 -16.15 14.62 17.69
CA ASN A 662 -16.09 13.30 17.06
C ASN A 662 -17.39 12.92 16.36
N GLY A 663 -18.23 13.91 16.01
CA GLY A 663 -19.50 13.68 15.33
C GLY A 663 -20.50 12.87 16.15
N PHE A 664 -20.41 12.96 17.48
CA PHE A 664 -21.15 12.14 18.46
C PHE A 664 -20.94 10.63 18.26
N PHE A 665 -19.76 10.27 17.75
CA PHE A 665 -19.41 8.89 17.43
C PHE A 665 -17.94 8.60 17.73
N SER A 666 -17.61 8.57 19.01
CA SER A 666 -16.26 8.34 19.53
C SER A 666 -15.79 6.91 19.29
N LYS A 667 -14.62 6.79 18.65
CA LYS A 667 -13.87 5.54 18.56
C LYS A 667 -12.38 5.82 18.74
N ALA A 668 -11.70 4.90 19.41
CA ALA A 668 -10.26 4.98 19.64
C ALA A 668 -9.57 3.66 19.28
N ASN A 669 -8.27 3.74 19.02
CA ASN A 669 -7.38 2.62 18.75
C ASN A 669 -5.96 3.00 19.18
N ILE A 670 -5.04 2.03 19.19
CA ILE A 670 -3.62 2.30 19.42
C ILE A 670 -2.85 1.70 18.24
N HIS A 671 -1.92 2.48 17.68
CA HIS A 671 -0.96 2.03 16.68
C HIS A 671 0.46 2.21 17.22
N ILE A 672 1.35 1.26 16.94
CA ILE A 672 2.74 1.27 17.39
C ILE A 672 3.67 0.84 16.25
N HIS A 673 4.84 1.46 16.20
CA HIS A 673 5.89 1.19 15.22
C HIS A 673 6.93 0.19 15.76
N PHE A 674 7.57 -0.59 14.88
CA PHE A 674 8.67 -1.53 15.18
C PHE A 674 8.40 -2.66 16.19
N ALA A 675 7.15 -3.07 16.39
CA ALA A 675 6.79 -4.19 17.27
C ALA A 675 6.19 -5.36 16.48
N GLN A 676 6.51 -6.62 16.81
CA GLN A 676 5.81 -7.75 16.19
C GLN A 676 4.39 -7.85 16.77
N PHE A 677 3.37 -7.85 15.92
CA PHE A 677 1.97 -8.10 16.27
C PHE A 677 1.22 -8.69 15.06
N ASP A 678 0.00 -9.18 15.27
CA ASP A 678 -0.86 -9.64 14.18
C ASP A 678 -1.61 -8.46 13.53
N VAL A 679 -1.27 -8.13 12.29
CA VAL A 679 -1.83 -6.99 11.57
C VAL A 679 -3.36 -7.08 11.41
N GLN A 680 -3.92 -8.30 11.43
CA GLN A 680 -5.35 -8.50 11.23
C GLN A 680 -6.20 -7.96 12.38
N GLY A 681 -5.64 -7.81 13.59
CA GLY A 681 -6.39 -7.40 14.78
C GLY A 681 -5.65 -6.49 15.76
N SER A 682 -4.38 -6.15 15.52
CA SER A 682 -3.54 -5.43 16.50
C SER A 682 -2.70 -4.29 15.91
N ASP A 683 -2.98 -3.87 14.68
CA ASP A 683 -2.36 -2.71 14.03
C ASP A 683 -2.91 -1.37 14.52
N GLY A 684 -4.17 -1.34 14.97
CA GLY A 684 -4.88 -0.12 15.34
C GLY A 684 -5.68 0.48 14.18
N VAL A 685 -5.58 -0.04 12.95
CA VAL A 685 -6.35 0.44 11.80
C VAL A 685 -7.07 -0.72 11.11
N SER A 686 -8.37 -0.55 10.88
CA SER A 686 -9.21 -1.52 10.17
C SER A 686 -8.97 -1.44 8.65
N THR A 687 -7.80 -1.92 8.22
CA THR A 687 -7.32 -1.87 6.83
C THR A 687 -7.83 -3.05 6.02
N GLY A 688 -8.40 -2.78 4.84
CA GLY A 688 -8.79 -3.83 3.90
C GLY A 688 -9.80 -4.81 4.52
N PHE A 689 -9.51 -6.10 4.45
CA PHE A 689 -10.32 -7.18 5.03
C PHE A 689 -9.86 -7.65 6.42
N ASN A 690 -9.00 -6.87 7.10
CA ASN A 690 -8.67 -7.12 8.50
C ASN A 690 -9.91 -6.89 9.40
N TYR A 691 -9.86 -7.40 10.63
CA TYR A 691 -10.91 -7.23 11.63
C TYR A 691 -11.07 -5.77 12.05
N GLU A 692 -12.15 -5.48 12.79
CA GLU A 692 -12.29 -4.22 13.51
C GLU A 692 -11.19 -4.06 14.57
N GLN A 693 -10.59 -2.87 14.63
CA GLN A 693 -9.51 -2.56 15.58
C GLN A 693 -9.75 -1.26 16.35
N SER A 694 -10.92 -0.64 16.14
CA SER A 694 -11.31 0.58 16.85
C SER A 694 -12.50 0.30 17.77
N ILE A 695 -12.34 0.70 19.04
CA ILE A 695 -13.29 0.45 20.12
C ILE A 695 -14.09 1.70 20.46
N ARG A 696 -15.34 1.51 20.89
CA ARG A 696 -16.22 2.58 21.40
C ARG A 696 -16.11 2.68 22.93
N PRO A 697 -16.45 3.84 23.51
CA PRO A 697 -16.65 3.98 24.95
C PRO A 697 -17.93 3.27 25.40
N PHE A 698 -17.85 2.00 25.80
CA PHE A 698 -19.01 1.31 26.34
C PHE A 698 -19.20 1.71 27.82
N LYS A 699 -20.28 2.45 28.10
CA LYS A 699 -20.70 2.76 29.48
C LYS A 699 -21.60 1.66 30.07
N VAL A 700 -22.16 0.80 29.22
CA VAL A 700 -23.01 -0.34 29.58
C VAL A 700 -22.57 -1.57 28.79
N GLU A 701 -22.57 -2.74 29.43
CA GLU A 701 -22.27 -4.03 28.79
C GLU A 701 -23.36 -4.37 27.75
N GLY A 702 -22.96 -4.60 26.48
CA GLY A 702 -23.88 -4.98 25.39
C GLY A 702 -24.42 -3.86 24.50
N GLU A 703 -23.92 -2.62 24.63
CA GLU A 703 -24.14 -1.52 23.67
C GLU A 703 -23.22 -1.58 22.44
#